data_AF-A0A8H7JAR2-F1
#
_entry.id   AF-A0A8H7JAR2-F1
#
_cell.length_a   1.000
_cell.length_b   1.000
_cell.length_c   1.000
_cell.angle_alpha   90.00
_cell.angle_beta   90.00
_cell.angle_gamma   90.00
#
_symmetry.space_group_name_H-M   'P 1'
#
loop_
_entity.id
_entity.type
_entity.pdbx_description
1 polymer ?
#
loop_
_entity_poly.entity_id
_entity_poly.type
_entity_poly.pdbx_seq_one_letter_code
_entity_poly.pdbx_strand_id
1 'polypeptide(L)'
;MVSLAAARKPANFMAPTVSSSLKRKQRDASSDAENDTVAQIKRRRVTFDPDVDVRIVTDVEKSVELVAEEVRRAIEKHAMGEKGEYDQLRGLFSESPTAPGTAHSALLQKYVIALTDVVPLLDYNCKGLVHAIIDCSWIARNEHFVRSYRNLLRSLLSVHPAYMSTVLQMLVSMFLNSPSTAARQQDDPPIQRPRLTQRIHECLRSFLRQSPMASTYLAPIIASTFPFSDDTAKAHTQYIRNILQVSEYCTELKGEILSLVTDKIVKIDVQIQTDMDDLEEDEEELVGRAINEAEEEDMSDNDSVSSEESLEPEDRRKRQIQENVNKLDAVMDLLFAHYDSIFAKNDLFDSDELFESLLSQFAAIILPTYRSRHVQFLLFHFSQSSADLTERFAGCCSHLAFDQLRPHILRVAAAAYLASFIARGAHVSGAVVRDVFDLLCLHLERLRVQQEPACKGPDLRRYGTYYAISQALLYTFCFRWRDLIITPDGHTPTDEDIIYHEGDFTWYNNVQDIIRRNIFSKLNPLKICAPSIVGQFARMAHHLRFLYVYPLIETNKRVRLARSMAGGYLGGIGGRETALSQKRGDDMFLLDAYFPFDPYVLPRSKRWIEHDYVQWKPVPGMPVEKDDDDEDSDDDEEDDDEDNSESDVEPAVAADTPDDLDDGSTEASL
;
A
#
# COMPACT_ATOMS: atom_id res chain seq x y z
N MET A 1 39.93 -35.36 21.85
CA MET A 1 40.18 -35.96 23.18
C MET A 1 39.25 -35.28 24.18
N VAL A 2 38.47 -36.03 24.98
CA VAL A 2 37.88 -35.67 26.31
C VAL A 2 37.09 -34.32 26.39
N SER A 3 35.76 -34.18 26.50
CA SER A 3 34.70 -34.84 27.33
C SER A 3 34.71 -34.38 28.81
N LEU A 4 33.64 -33.96 29.52
CA LEU A 4 32.19 -33.85 29.24
C LEU A 4 31.51 -32.88 30.26
N ALA A 5 30.20 -32.63 30.09
CA ALA A 5 29.16 -32.39 31.12
C ALA A 5 29.03 -31.05 31.92
N ALA A 6 28.14 -30.20 31.39
CA ALA A 6 26.99 -29.49 32.01
C ALA A 6 26.69 -29.44 33.55
N ALA A 7 26.12 -28.30 34.00
CA ALA A 7 25.05 -28.21 35.01
C ALA A 7 24.19 -26.92 34.86
N ARG A 8 22.91 -26.95 35.29
CA ARG A 8 21.86 -25.90 35.10
C ARG A 8 21.56 -25.08 36.40
N LYS A 9 20.62 -24.11 36.28
CA LYS A 9 19.58 -23.64 37.26
C LYS A 9 19.80 -22.29 38.01
N PRO A 10 18.71 -21.58 38.48
CA PRO A 10 18.38 -20.26 37.90
C PRO A 10 17.78 -19.16 38.85
N ALA A 11 17.30 -18.07 38.22
CA ALA A 11 16.08 -17.28 38.50
C ALA A 11 15.95 -16.28 39.68
N ASN A 12 15.43 -15.09 39.29
CA ASN A 12 14.52 -14.15 39.97
C ASN A 12 14.73 -13.71 41.43
N PHE A 13 14.67 -12.39 41.66
CA PHE A 13 13.87 -11.84 42.77
C PHE A 13 13.37 -10.40 42.51
N MET A 14 12.07 -10.18 42.70
CA MET A 14 11.40 -8.88 42.73
C MET A 14 11.37 -8.30 44.16
N ALA A 15 11.07 -7.01 44.28
CA ALA A 15 10.96 -6.29 45.55
C ALA A 15 9.62 -6.53 46.30
N PRO A 16 9.62 -6.36 47.63
CA PRO A 16 8.45 -5.90 48.41
C PRO A 16 8.75 -4.55 49.08
N THR A 17 7.98 -3.48 48.86
CA THR A 17 6.72 -3.14 49.57
C THR A 17 6.81 -3.23 51.10
N VAL A 18 6.89 -2.06 51.75
CA VAL A 18 6.82 -1.93 53.22
C VAL A 18 5.40 -1.53 53.62
N SER A 19 4.77 -2.35 54.46
CA SER A 19 3.51 -2.02 55.12
C SER A 19 3.69 -1.93 56.64
N SER A 20 2.69 -1.35 57.31
CA SER A 20 2.78 -0.80 58.67
C SER A 20 2.86 -1.81 59.81
N SER A 21 3.31 -1.30 60.97
CA SER A 21 2.72 -1.51 62.31
C SER A 21 3.52 -2.27 63.40
N LEU A 22 4.01 -1.45 64.35
CA LEU A 22 3.80 -1.56 65.81
C LEU A 22 4.46 -2.68 66.67
N LYS A 23 5.05 -2.17 67.77
CA LYS A 23 5.13 -2.73 69.15
C LYS A 23 6.29 -3.69 69.56
N ARG A 24 7.26 -3.04 70.22
CA ARG A 24 7.49 -3.09 71.70
C ARG A 24 8.26 -4.28 72.32
N LYS A 25 9.37 -3.93 73.00
CA LYS A 25 10.09 -4.68 74.08
C LYS A 25 10.76 -5.99 73.63
N GLN A 26 11.83 -6.47 74.27
CA GLN A 26 12.44 -6.09 75.56
C GLN A 26 13.98 -6.18 75.53
N ARG A 27 14.65 -5.51 76.47
CA ARG A 27 16.08 -5.64 76.76
C ARG A 27 16.43 -7.04 77.27
N ASP A 28 17.68 -7.49 77.05
CA ASP A 28 18.73 -7.75 78.06
C ASP A 28 19.87 -8.57 77.40
N ALA A 29 21.11 -8.71 77.90
CA ALA A 29 22.01 -7.81 78.64
C ALA A 29 23.42 -8.47 78.77
N SER A 30 24.53 -7.75 78.47
CA SER A 30 25.96 -8.12 78.74
C SER A 30 26.47 -9.46 78.14
N SER A 31 27.76 -9.78 77.99
CA SER A 31 29.05 -9.06 78.14
C SER A 31 29.95 -9.41 76.91
N ASP A 32 31.26 -9.13 76.75
CA ASP A 32 32.35 -8.50 77.53
C ASP A 32 33.30 -7.73 76.56
N ALA A 33 34.16 -6.80 77.00
CA ALA A 33 35.61 -6.91 77.25
C ALA A 33 36.44 -7.65 76.15
N GLU A 34 37.56 -7.12 75.61
CA GLU A 34 38.50 -6.12 76.16
C GLU A 34 39.41 -5.51 75.04
N ASN A 35 39.91 -4.26 75.23
CA ASN A 35 41.04 -3.55 74.57
C ASN A 35 41.24 -3.58 73.01
N ASP A 36 41.79 -2.54 72.35
CA ASP A 36 42.80 -1.59 72.82
C ASP A 36 42.69 -0.16 72.20
N THR A 37 43.55 0.73 72.69
CA THR A 37 43.55 2.20 72.59
C THR A 37 43.82 2.85 71.20
N VAL A 38 43.35 4.09 71.00
CA VAL A 38 44.12 5.32 70.61
C VAL A 38 43.21 6.58 70.60
N ALA A 39 43.80 7.76 70.76
CA ALA A 39 43.18 9.00 71.25
C ALA A 39 42.25 9.79 70.30
N GLN A 40 41.44 10.67 70.93
CA GLN A 40 40.42 11.52 70.33
C GLN A 40 40.97 12.77 69.61
N ILE A 41 40.37 13.11 68.45
CA ILE A 41 40.23 14.51 68.01
C ILE A 41 38.74 14.79 67.74
N LYS A 42 38.22 15.86 68.35
CA LYS A 42 36.77 16.12 68.48
C LYS A 42 36.15 16.62 67.16
N ARG A 43 35.23 15.85 66.57
CA ARG A 43 34.26 16.39 65.59
C ARG A 43 33.13 17.11 66.35
N ARG A 44 32.87 18.38 66.03
CA ARG A 44 31.68 19.12 66.49
C ARG A 44 30.43 18.38 65.97
N ARG A 45 29.58 17.87 66.87
CA ARG A 45 28.20 17.53 66.53
C ARG A 45 27.39 18.82 66.46
N VAL A 46 26.79 19.11 65.32
CA VAL A 46 25.76 20.14 65.19
C VAL A 46 24.46 19.55 65.74
N THR A 47 23.91 20.18 66.77
CA THR A 47 22.55 19.91 67.25
C THR A 47 21.59 20.82 66.50
N PHE A 48 20.62 20.23 65.79
CA PHE A 48 19.51 20.99 65.22
C PHE A 48 18.52 21.33 66.33
N ASP A 49 18.13 22.59 66.37
CA ASP A 49 17.20 23.15 67.35
C ASP A 49 15.76 22.94 66.85
N PRO A 50 14.85 22.30 67.61
CA PRO A 50 13.51 21.93 67.14
C PRO A 50 12.59 23.11 66.80
N ASP A 51 12.91 24.33 67.22
CA ASP A 51 12.12 25.55 66.91
C ASP A 51 12.60 26.28 65.64
N VAL A 52 13.53 25.71 64.86
CA VAL A 52 13.95 26.27 63.57
C VAL A 52 13.03 25.77 62.45
N ASP A 53 12.18 26.67 61.95
CA ASP A 53 11.40 26.49 60.71
C ASP A 53 12.36 26.35 59.51
N VAL A 54 12.81 25.12 59.22
CA VAL A 54 13.61 24.78 58.04
C VAL A 54 12.72 24.87 56.81
N ARG A 55 12.49 26.11 56.36
CA ARG A 55 11.97 26.38 55.03
C ARG A 55 13.00 25.91 54.02
N ILE A 56 12.78 24.70 53.50
CA ILE A 56 13.29 24.35 52.19
C ILE A 56 12.70 25.39 51.25
N VAL A 57 13.53 26.33 50.80
CA VAL A 57 13.18 27.24 49.72
C VAL A 57 13.09 26.36 48.48
N THR A 58 11.88 25.87 48.21
CA THR A 58 11.48 25.42 46.87
C THR A 58 11.95 26.49 45.90
N ASP A 59 12.63 26.09 44.81
CA ASP A 59 13.27 26.98 43.85
C ASP A 59 12.46 28.26 43.67
N VAL A 60 13.10 29.42 43.88
CA VAL A 60 12.45 30.71 43.70
C VAL A 60 12.04 30.80 42.23
N GLU A 61 10.77 30.52 41.96
CA GLU A 61 10.22 30.53 40.63
C GLU A 61 10.52 31.90 40.01
N LYS A 62 11.42 31.94 39.02
CA LYS A 62 11.77 33.19 38.35
C LYS A 62 10.48 33.87 37.88
N SER A 63 10.31 35.14 38.23
CA SER A 63 9.16 35.92 37.77
C SER A 63 9.25 36.12 36.26
N VAL A 64 8.11 36.31 35.60
CA VAL A 64 8.08 36.53 34.14
C VAL A 64 8.87 37.79 33.77
N GLU A 65 8.82 38.83 34.60
CA GLU A 65 9.57 40.07 34.43
C GLU A 65 11.10 39.86 34.50
N LEU A 66 11.59 39.07 35.46
CA LEU A 66 13.02 38.74 35.56
C LEU A 66 13.50 37.92 34.36
N VAL A 67 12.69 36.96 33.89
CA VAL A 67 13.01 36.17 32.69
C VAL A 67 12.99 37.03 31.43
N ALA A 68 12.06 37.98 31.31
CA ALA A 68 12.01 38.92 30.19
C ALA A 68 13.25 39.81 30.11
N GLU A 69 13.72 40.31 31.27
CA GLU A 69 14.93 41.13 31.33
C GLU A 69 16.22 40.31 31.11
N GLU A 70 16.30 39.07 31.62
CA GLU A 70 17.37 38.13 31.28
C GLU A 70 17.47 37.89 29.77
N VAL A 71 16.35 37.62 29.10
CA VAL A 71 16.30 37.38 27.65
C VAL A 71 16.70 38.62 26.86
N ARG A 72 16.15 39.79 27.18
CA ARG A 72 16.49 41.07 26.54
C ARG A 72 17.99 41.35 26.65
N ARG A 73 18.52 41.30 27.88
CA ARG A 73 19.93 41.60 28.17
C ARG A 73 20.88 40.65 27.45
N ALA A 74 20.56 39.34 27.40
CA ALA A 74 21.37 38.36 26.71
C ALA A 74 21.46 38.62 25.19
N ILE A 75 20.36 39.02 24.55
CA ILE A 75 20.34 39.37 23.12
C ILE A 75 21.12 40.67 22.85
N GLU A 76 20.91 41.71 23.66
CA GLU A 76 21.61 42.99 23.52
C GLU A 76 23.12 42.85 23.75
N LYS A 77 23.54 42.05 24.74
CA LYS A 77 24.94 41.72 25.00
C LYS A 77 25.59 40.92 23.88
N HIS A 78 24.87 39.96 23.29
CA HIS A 78 25.35 39.20 22.14
C HIS A 78 25.57 40.09 20.91
N ALA A 79 24.70 41.09 20.69
CA ALA A 79 24.93 42.12 19.67
C ALA A 79 26.18 43.00 19.96
N MET A 80 26.59 43.13 21.22
CA MET A 80 27.87 43.76 21.63
C MET A 80 29.08 42.79 21.61
N GLY A 81 28.86 41.50 21.30
CA GLY A 81 29.90 40.46 21.21
C GLY A 81 30.07 39.56 22.44
N GLU A 82 29.32 39.78 23.52
CA GLU A 82 29.32 38.92 24.72
C GLU A 82 28.39 37.71 24.53
N LYS A 83 28.96 36.52 24.31
CA LYS A 83 28.19 35.30 24.01
C LYS A 83 27.67 34.53 25.23
N GLY A 84 28.20 34.79 26.43
CA GLY A 84 27.99 33.91 27.60
C GLY A 84 26.52 33.73 28.01
N GLU A 85 25.75 34.81 28.10
CA GLU A 85 24.32 34.74 28.46
C GLU A 85 23.46 34.18 27.30
N TYR A 86 23.86 34.44 26.06
CA TYR A 86 23.20 33.93 24.85
C TYR A 86 23.41 32.42 24.65
N ASP A 87 24.62 31.91 24.89
CA ASP A 87 24.91 30.47 24.82
C ASP A 87 24.21 29.70 25.95
N GLN A 88 23.99 30.33 27.12
CA GLN A 88 23.12 29.78 28.18
C GLN A 88 21.66 29.67 27.72
N LEU A 89 21.09 30.74 27.12
CA LEU A 89 19.74 30.66 26.55
C LEU A 89 19.63 29.57 25.48
N ARG A 90 20.64 29.43 24.62
CA ARG A 90 20.70 28.38 23.59
C ARG A 90 20.74 26.97 24.21
N GLY A 91 21.48 26.80 25.32
CA GLY A 91 21.52 25.57 26.10
C GLY A 91 20.13 25.12 26.55
N LEU A 92 19.34 26.03 27.16
CA LEU A 92 17.99 25.73 27.69
C LEU A 92 17.03 25.10 26.67
N PHE A 93 17.18 25.41 25.37
CA PHE A 93 16.35 24.83 24.31
C PHE A 93 16.96 23.57 23.67
N SER A 94 18.29 23.38 23.79
CA SER A 94 19.03 22.26 23.20
C SER A 94 19.07 21.01 24.09
N GLU A 95 18.75 21.13 25.38
CA GLU A 95 18.76 20.01 26.33
C GLU A 95 17.53 19.09 26.19
N SER A 96 17.73 17.77 26.31
CA SER A 96 16.64 16.78 26.26
C SER A 96 15.72 16.90 27.49
N PRO A 97 14.38 16.91 27.34
CA PRO A 97 13.44 16.97 28.48
C PRO A 97 13.59 15.83 29.51
N THR A 98 14.29 14.75 29.15
CA THR A 98 14.56 13.59 30.00
C THR A 98 15.87 13.70 30.78
N ALA A 99 16.72 14.70 30.50
CA ALA A 99 18.02 14.84 31.15
C ALA A 99 17.88 15.49 32.55
N PRO A 100 18.66 15.04 33.56
CA PRO A 100 18.56 15.54 34.92
C PRO A 100 19.03 17.00 35.00
N GLY A 101 18.25 17.85 35.66
CA GLY A 101 18.54 19.29 35.82
C GLY A 101 18.01 20.19 34.71
N THR A 102 17.31 19.64 33.71
CA THR A 102 16.70 20.46 32.64
C THR A 102 15.55 21.34 33.14
N ALA A 103 15.33 22.46 32.44
CA ALA A 103 14.28 23.40 32.79
C ALA A 103 12.88 22.75 32.69
N HIS A 104 12.17 22.73 33.83
CA HIS A 104 10.76 22.38 33.92
C HIS A 104 9.94 23.15 32.88
N SER A 105 8.93 22.50 32.29
CA SER A 105 8.14 23.06 31.19
C SER A 105 7.46 24.40 31.55
N ALA A 106 7.15 24.65 32.82
CA ALA A 106 6.67 25.95 33.32
C ALA A 106 7.73 27.07 33.29
N LEU A 107 9.00 26.77 33.59
CA LEU A 107 10.09 27.74 33.49
C LEU A 107 10.43 28.03 32.03
N LEU A 108 10.55 26.98 31.20
CA LEU A 108 10.83 27.15 29.78
C LEU A 108 9.69 27.90 29.06
N GLN A 109 8.44 27.75 29.51
CA GLN A 109 7.31 28.57 29.02
C GLN A 109 7.53 30.07 29.28
N LYS A 110 8.08 30.47 30.44
CA LYS A 110 8.40 31.88 30.74
C LYS A 110 9.45 32.42 29.75
N TYR A 111 10.48 31.63 29.43
CA TYR A 111 11.48 32.00 28.41
C TYR A 111 10.86 32.11 27.01
N VAL A 112 9.97 31.19 26.62
CA VAL A 112 9.25 31.24 25.34
C VAL A 112 8.36 32.48 25.21
N ILE A 113 7.67 32.88 26.29
CA ILE A 113 6.87 34.11 26.33
C ILE A 113 7.79 35.33 26.17
N ALA A 114 8.85 35.43 26.98
CA ALA A 114 9.83 36.51 26.88
C ALA A 114 10.45 36.64 25.47
N LEU A 115 10.81 35.52 24.85
CA LEU A 115 11.32 35.49 23.47
C LEU A 115 10.29 35.96 22.43
N THR A 116 8.98 35.78 22.69
CA THR A 116 7.91 36.21 21.79
C THR A 116 7.85 37.73 21.68
N ASP A 117 8.11 38.44 22.79
CA ASP A 117 8.09 39.90 22.87
C ASP A 117 9.34 40.56 22.25
N VAL A 118 10.42 39.80 22.05
CA VAL A 118 11.70 40.29 21.48
C VAL A 118 12.04 39.70 20.11
N VAL A 119 11.09 39.02 19.44
CA VAL A 119 11.29 38.47 18.07
C VAL A 119 11.93 39.47 17.07
N PRO A 120 11.61 40.77 17.06
CA PRO A 120 12.28 41.74 16.19
C PRO A 120 13.80 41.87 16.41
N LEU A 121 14.31 41.50 17.59
CA LEU A 121 15.74 41.49 17.92
C LEU A 121 16.44 40.17 17.54
N LEU A 122 15.68 39.12 17.20
CA LEU A 122 16.21 37.82 16.76
C LEU A 122 16.67 37.85 15.28
N ASP A 123 17.60 38.75 14.99
CA ASP A 123 18.18 38.94 13.66
C ASP A 123 19.11 37.77 13.23
N TYR A 124 19.84 37.96 12.12
CA TYR A 124 20.78 36.95 11.62
C TYR A 124 21.93 36.62 12.60
N ASN A 125 22.29 37.53 13.51
CA ASN A 125 23.29 37.26 14.55
C ASN A 125 22.76 36.27 15.61
N CYS A 126 21.44 36.23 15.80
CA CYS A 126 20.75 35.32 16.73
C CYS A 126 20.36 33.96 16.12
N LYS A 127 20.79 33.65 14.88
CA LYS A 127 20.39 32.41 14.18
C LYS A 127 20.63 31.12 14.98
N GLY A 128 21.70 31.06 15.77
CA GLY A 128 22.03 29.88 16.57
C GLY A 128 21.04 29.59 17.70
N LEU A 129 20.43 30.63 18.26
CA LEU A 129 19.33 30.54 19.22
C LEU A 129 18.02 30.21 18.51
N VAL A 130 17.75 30.81 17.34
CA VAL A 130 16.56 30.49 16.54
C VAL A 130 16.53 29.02 16.13
N HIS A 131 17.65 28.46 15.66
CA HIS A 131 17.73 27.02 15.36
C HIS A 131 17.53 26.16 16.61
N ALA A 132 18.17 26.49 17.75
CA ALA A 132 17.92 25.75 19.00
C ALA A 132 16.45 25.81 19.47
N ILE A 133 15.74 26.91 19.22
CA ILE A 133 14.29 27.01 19.48
C ILE A 133 13.50 26.09 18.55
N ILE A 134 13.84 26.03 17.25
CA ILE A 134 13.17 25.17 16.25
C ILE A 134 13.41 23.69 16.57
N ASP A 135 14.64 23.32 16.93
CA ASP A 135 15.08 21.95 17.21
C ASP A 135 14.69 21.46 18.62
N CYS A 136 14.06 22.32 19.44
CA CYS A 136 13.68 22.01 20.81
C CYS A 136 12.62 20.89 20.89
N SER A 137 12.75 19.96 21.83
CA SER A 137 11.68 18.98 22.10
C SER A 137 10.47 19.67 22.77
N TRP A 138 9.50 20.05 21.92
CA TRP A 138 8.29 20.77 22.30
C TRP A 138 7.04 19.89 22.32
N ILE A 139 6.94 18.90 21.42
CA ILE A 139 5.69 18.22 21.05
C ILE A 139 5.05 17.42 22.18
N ALA A 140 5.84 16.87 23.12
CA ALA A 140 5.38 16.02 24.21
C ALA A 140 5.24 16.75 25.57
N ARG A 141 5.54 18.06 25.64
CA ARG A 141 5.38 18.89 26.86
C ARG A 141 3.91 19.22 27.15
N ASN A 142 3.61 19.86 28.28
CA ASN A 142 2.23 20.27 28.60
C ASN A 142 1.60 21.24 27.58
N GLU A 143 0.26 21.30 27.56
CA GLU A 143 -0.52 22.13 26.63
C GLU A 143 -0.22 23.63 26.75
N HIS A 144 0.12 24.14 27.94
CA HIS A 144 0.44 25.55 28.15
C HIS A 144 1.75 25.93 27.45
N PHE A 145 2.79 25.11 27.62
CA PHE A 145 4.06 25.27 26.91
C PHE A 145 3.86 25.21 25.40
N VAL A 146 3.19 24.18 24.88
CA VAL A 146 2.95 24.02 23.43
C VAL A 146 2.19 25.20 22.83
N ARG A 147 1.20 25.75 23.55
CA ARG A 147 0.46 26.93 23.11
C ARG A 147 1.34 28.18 23.04
N SER A 148 2.19 28.41 24.03
CA SER A 148 3.18 29.50 24.01
C SER A 148 4.22 29.31 22.91
N TYR A 149 4.72 28.09 22.71
CA TYR A 149 5.73 27.76 21.70
C TYR A 149 5.19 27.95 20.28
N ARG A 150 3.97 27.50 20.00
CA ARG A 150 3.27 27.78 18.73
C ARG A 150 3.11 29.28 18.49
N ASN A 151 2.83 30.08 19.52
CA ASN A 151 2.74 31.54 19.40
C ASN A 151 4.11 32.19 19.11
N LEU A 152 5.19 31.70 19.74
CA LEU A 152 6.56 32.14 19.45
C LEU A 152 6.94 31.87 17.99
N LEU A 153 6.74 30.64 17.50
CA LEU A 153 7.00 30.30 16.10
C LEU A 153 6.13 31.13 15.14
N ARG A 154 4.85 31.36 15.48
CA ARG A 154 3.96 32.21 14.69
C ARG A 154 4.47 33.66 14.61
N SER A 155 4.95 34.23 15.71
CA SER A 155 5.58 35.55 15.76
C SER A 155 6.88 35.59 14.94
N LEU A 156 7.76 34.59 15.13
CA LEU A 156 9.02 34.43 14.40
C LEU A 156 8.80 34.41 12.88
N LEU A 157 7.86 33.60 12.38
CA LEU A 157 7.55 33.51 10.95
C LEU A 157 6.90 34.78 10.38
N SER A 158 6.28 35.61 11.22
CA SER A 158 5.69 36.89 10.81
C SER A 158 6.74 37.96 10.58
N VAL A 159 7.82 37.96 11.39
CA VAL A 159 8.88 38.97 11.36
C VAL A 159 10.06 38.54 10.50
N HIS A 160 10.39 37.25 10.52
CA HIS A 160 11.54 36.66 9.82
C HIS A 160 11.11 35.49 8.90
N PRO A 161 10.46 35.74 7.75
CA PRO A 161 9.98 34.70 6.84
C PRO A 161 11.07 33.75 6.31
N ALA A 162 12.35 34.12 6.39
CA ALA A 162 13.48 33.29 5.99
C ALA A 162 13.52 31.92 6.71
N TYR A 163 12.96 31.82 7.93
CA TYR A 163 12.89 30.56 8.68
C TYR A 163 11.66 29.70 8.32
N MET A 164 10.77 30.14 7.41
CA MET A 164 9.56 29.39 7.01
C MET A 164 9.87 27.98 6.55
N SER A 165 10.84 27.82 5.65
CA SER A 165 11.24 26.50 5.14
C SER A 165 11.74 25.60 6.27
N THR A 166 12.59 26.10 7.16
CA THR A 166 13.15 25.34 8.29
C THR A 166 12.07 24.88 9.27
N VAL A 167 11.13 25.76 9.62
CA VAL A 167 10.04 25.43 10.55
C VAL A 167 9.06 24.43 9.92
N LEU A 168 8.72 24.58 8.64
CA LEU A 168 7.87 23.61 7.94
C LEU A 168 8.55 22.26 7.77
N GLN A 169 9.86 22.23 7.48
CA GLN A 169 10.64 20.98 7.39
C GLN A 169 10.72 20.26 8.74
N MET A 170 10.93 20.99 9.85
CA MET A 170 10.82 20.42 11.20
C MET A 170 9.44 19.79 11.45
N LEU A 171 8.35 20.45 11.04
CA LEU A 171 6.99 19.89 11.20
C LEU A 171 6.73 18.66 10.32
N VAL A 172 7.13 18.68 9.05
CA VAL A 172 6.85 17.59 8.08
C VAL A 172 7.74 16.37 8.34
N SER A 173 8.99 16.55 8.77
CA SER A 173 9.87 15.43 9.14
C SER A 173 9.35 14.60 10.33
N MET A 174 8.54 15.19 11.20
CA MET A 174 7.83 14.47 12.27
C MET A 174 6.65 13.62 11.77
N PHE A 175 6.23 13.72 10.49
CA PHE A 175 5.28 12.78 9.88
C PHE A 175 5.92 11.42 9.58
N LEU A 176 7.23 11.42 9.27
CA LEU A 176 8.07 10.22 9.16
C LEU A 176 8.48 9.75 10.56
N ASN A 177 9.27 10.59 11.25
CA ASN A 177 9.86 10.27 12.54
C ASN A 177 8.99 10.83 13.68
N SER A 178 7.83 10.20 13.91
CA SER A 178 6.92 10.58 15.00
C SER A 178 7.65 10.58 16.35
N PRO A 179 7.76 11.72 17.05
CA PRO A 179 8.51 11.79 18.30
C PRO A 179 7.93 10.89 19.40
N SER A 180 8.80 10.42 20.29
CA SER A 180 8.40 9.53 21.38
C SER A 180 7.50 10.24 22.41
N THR A 181 6.42 9.57 22.82
CA THR A 181 5.58 9.99 23.95
C THR A 181 6.34 10.04 25.29
N ALA A 182 7.48 9.36 25.39
CA ALA A 182 8.37 9.40 26.54
C ALA A 182 9.33 10.62 26.54
N ALA A 183 9.41 11.39 25.45
CA ALA A 183 10.26 12.60 25.36
C ALA A 183 9.65 13.83 26.08
N ARG A 184 9.02 13.59 27.24
CA ARG A 184 8.40 14.59 28.13
C ARG A 184 9.24 14.77 29.40
N GLN A 185 9.11 15.91 30.07
CA GLN A 185 9.65 16.09 31.41
C GLN A 185 8.77 15.35 32.44
N GLN A 186 9.34 14.99 33.59
CA GLN A 186 8.71 14.11 34.59
C GLN A 186 7.35 14.62 35.11
N ASP A 187 7.16 15.93 35.21
CA ASP A 187 5.95 16.56 35.76
C ASP A 187 4.89 16.89 34.70
N ASP A 188 5.22 16.76 33.41
CA ASP A 188 4.24 16.93 32.32
C ASP A 188 3.29 15.71 32.26
N PRO A 189 1.99 15.88 31.95
CA PRO A 189 1.03 14.77 31.91
C PRO A 189 1.37 13.76 30.79
N PRO A 190 0.96 12.48 30.93
CA PRO A 190 1.12 11.49 29.87
C PRO A 190 0.32 11.86 28.63
N ILE A 191 0.88 11.61 27.44
CA ILE A 191 0.30 11.97 26.15
C ILE A 191 0.22 10.75 25.22
N GLN A 192 -0.90 10.61 24.52
CA GLN A 192 -1.12 9.54 23.54
C GLN A 192 -0.57 9.95 22.16
N ARG A 193 -0.13 8.97 21.35
CA ARG A 193 0.42 9.21 20.00
C ARG A 193 -0.50 10.07 19.10
N PRO A 194 -1.83 9.84 19.02
CA PRO A 194 -2.71 10.67 18.18
C PRO A 194 -2.71 12.17 18.56
N ARG A 195 -2.53 12.51 19.84
CA ARG A 195 -2.44 13.91 20.30
C ARG A 195 -1.13 14.57 19.86
N LEU A 196 -0.04 13.83 19.72
CA LEU A 196 1.21 14.35 19.14
C LEU A 196 0.99 14.74 17.68
N THR A 197 0.47 13.83 16.86
CA THR A 197 0.14 14.10 15.44
C THR A 197 -0.83 15.28 15.31
N GLN A 198 -1.88 15.33 16.13
CA GLN A 198 -2.83 16.46 16.14
C GLN A 198 -2.14 17.81 16.43
N ARG A 199 -1.18 17.86 17.37
CA ARG A 199 -0.40 19.07 17.67
C ARG A 199 0.45 19.54 16.48
N ILE A 200 0.99 18.63 15.66
CA ILE A 200 1.71 18.97 14.42
C ILE A 200 0.74 19.64 13.42
N HIS A 201 -0.42 19.02 13.17
CA HIS A 201 -1.44 19.60 12.27
C HIS A 201 -2.01 20.93 12.78
N GLU A 202 -2.21 21.09 14.09
CA GLU A 202 -2.59 22.39 14.69
C GLU A 202 -1.55 23.49 14.41
N CYS A 203 -0.25 23.18 14.48
CA CYS A 203 0.82 24.12 14.14
C CYS A 203 0.84 24.45 12.65
N LEU A 204 0.86 23.45 11.76
CA LEU A 204 0.82 23.65 10.30
C LEU A 204 -0.40 24.49 9.88
N ARG A 205 -1.59 24.12 10.35
CA ARG A 205 -2.84 24.84 10.09
C ARG A 205 -2.81 26.28 10.62
N SER A 206 -2.12 26.54 11.74
CA SER A 206 -1.94 27.90 12.26
C SER A 206 -1.01 28.76 11.40
N PHE A 207 -0.01 28.17 10.74
CA PHE A 207 0.94 28.90 9.90
C PHE A 207 0.37 29.18 8.50
N LEU A 208 -0.27 28.18 7.89
CA LEU A 208 -0.97 28.31 6.60
C LEU A 208 -2.10 29.35 6.65
N ARG A 209 -2.87 29.40 7.75
CA ARG A 209 -3.90 30.45 7.95
C ARG A 209 -3.34 31.86 8.13
N GLN A 210 -2.07 32.00 8.49
CA GLN A 210 -1.45 33.30 8.70
C GLN A 210 -0.77 33.84 7.45
N SER A 211 -0.09 32.96 6.71
CA SER A 211 0.62 33.32 5.48
C SER A 211 0.12 32.44 4.34
N PRO A 212 -0.66 32.97 3.38
CA PRO A 212 -1.06 32.23 2.19
C PRO A 212 0.14 31.71 1.40
N MET A 213 1.27 32.44 1.42
CA MET A 213 2.52 32.01 0.77
C MET A 213 3.18 30.80 1.46
N ALA A 214 2.69 30.31 2.61
CA ALA A 214 3.26 29.14 3.26
C ALA A 214 3.00 27.83 2.48
N SER A 215 1.93 27.74 1.68
CA SER A 215 1.65 26.56 0.84
C SER A 215 2.75 26.33 -0.21
N THR A 216 3.29 27.40 -0.82
CA THR A 216 4.35 27.29 -1.84
C THR A 216 5.69 26.78 -1.30
N TYR A 217 5.94 26.91 0.00
CA TYR A 217 7.10 26.28 0.66
C TYR A 217 6.79 24.84 1.09
N LEU A 218 5.53 24.55 1.44
CA LEU A 218 5.13 23.25 1.99
C LEU A 218 5.16 22.14 0.92
N ALA A 219 4.73 22.41 -0.31
CA ALA A 219 4.75 21.43 -1.40
C ALA A 219 6.14 20.78 -1.65
N PRO A 220 7.23 21.52 -1.93
CA PRO A 220 8.54 20.92 -2.14
C PRO A 220 9.11 20.24 -0.88
N ILE A 221 8.71 20.68 0.32
CA ILE A 221 9.08 20.02 1.58
C ILE A 221 8.39 18.66 1.70
N ILE A 222 7.09 18.57 1.37
CA ILE A 222 6.34 17.30 1.34
C ILE A 222 6.95 16.33 0.32
N ALA A 223 7.34 16.82 -0.85
CA ALA A 223 7.96 15.98 -1.89
C ALA A 223 9.38 15.49 -1.51
N SER A 224 10.20 16.34 -0.90
CA SER A 224 11.57 16.01 -0.50
C SER A 224 11.69 15.23 0.81
N THR A 225 10.64 15.24 1.63
CA THR A 225 10.53 14.47 2.89
C THR A 225 9.67 13.22 2.72
N PHE A 226 9.30 12.84 1.48
CA PHE A 226 8.60 11.58 1.22
C PHE A 226 9.52 10.38 1.55
N PRO A 227 9.02 9.31 2.19
CA PRO A 227 9.80 8.10 2.48
C PRO A 227 10.60 7.55 1.29
N PHE A 228 11.75 6.95 1.58
CA PHE A 228 12.54 6.22 0.59
C PHE A 228 11.89 4.87 0.26
N SER A 229 12.24 4.27 -0.88
CA SER A 229 11.74 2.95 -1.30
C SER A 229 11.89 1.89 -0.20
N ASP A 230 12.99 1.97 0.55
CA ASP A 230 13.43 0.96 1.50
C ASP A 230 12.83 1.21 2.91
N ASP A 231 12.13 2.33 3.12
CA ASP A 231 11.42 2.60 4.38
C ASP A 231 10.21 1.67 4.55
N THR A 232 9.92 1.29 5.79
CA THR A 232 8.84 0.35 6.14
C THR A 232 7.45 0.76 5.62
N ALA A 233 6.54 -0.22 5.47
CA ALA A 233 5.12 0.01 5.19
C ALA A 233 4.45 0.97 6.20
N LYS A 234 4.89 0.92 7.46
CA LYS A 234 4.43 1.78 8.56
C LYS A 234 4.85 3.24 8.35
N ALA A 235 6.07 3.49 7.88
CA ALA A 235 6.56 4.83 7.55
C ALA A 235 5.78 5.43 6.36
N HIS A 236 5.59 4.65 5.29
CA HIS A 236 4.80 5.04 4.12
C HIS A 236 3.35 5.38 4.48
N THR A 237 2.63 4.46 5.12
CA THR A 237 1.22 4.68 5.48
C THR A 237 1.04 5.83 6.47
N GLN A 238 1.97 6.01 7.42
CA GLN A 238 1.92 7.13 8.36
C GLN A 238 2.18 8.47 7.66
N TYR A 239 3.18 8.55 6.78
CA TYR A 239 3.48 9.78 6.04
C TYR A 239 2.31 10.16 5.12
N ILE A 240 1.83 9.20 4.32
CA ILE A 240 0.72 9.39 3.37
C ILE A 240 -0.55 9.83 4.11
N ARG A 241 -0.92 9.19 5.22
CA ARG A 241 -2.08 9.57 6.05
C ARG A 241 -1.99 11.02 6.52
N ASN A 242 -0.81 11.46 6.97
CA ASN A 242 -0.61 12.83 7.44
C ASN A 242 -0.70 13.85 6.30
N ILE A 243 -0.11 13.59 5.13
CA ILE A 243 -0.19 14.54 3.99
C ILE A 243 -1.59 14.56 3.34
N LEU A 244 -2.32 13.44 3.33
CA LEU A 244 -3.75 13.45 2.98
C LEU A 244 -4.53 14.33 3.97
N GLN A 245 -4.27 14.24 5.27
CA GLN A 245 -4.87 15.17 6.24
C GLN A 245 -4.46 16.64 6.03
N VAL A 246 -3.25 16.92 5.51
CA VAL A 246 -2.85 18.29 5.11
C VAL A 246 -3.77 18.84 4.01
N SER A 247 -4.13 18.01 3.01
CA SER A 247 -4.99 18.41 1.89
C SER A 247 -6.38 18.90 2.33
N GLU A 248 -6.94 18.35 3.41
CA GLU A 248 -8.26 18.73 3.95
C GLU A 248 -8.33 20.20 4.41
N TYR A 249 -7.21 20.77 4.85
CA TYR A 249 -7.14 22.15 5.36
C TYR A 249 -6.21 23.05 4.56
N CYS A 250 -5.61 22.53 3.48
CA CYS A 250 -4.78 23.24 2.52
C CYS A 250 -5.15 22.76 1.11
N THR A 251 -6.39 23.06 0.69
CA THR A 251 -6.97 22.55 -0.56
C THR A 251 -6.16 22.90 -1.81
N GLU A 252 -5.43 24.03 -1.80
CA GLU A 252 -4.44 24.42 -2.82
C GLU A 252 -3.45 23.29 -3.16
N LEU A 253 -3.07 22.47 -2.16
CA LEU A 253 -2.10 21.39 -2.31
C LEU A 253 -2.75 20.02 -2.57
N LYS A 254 -4.09 19.92 -2.62
CA LYS A 254 -4.83 18.64 -2.80
C LYS A 254 -4.35 17.91 -4.06
N GLY A 255 -4.33 18.60 -5.21
CA GLY A 255 -3.88 18.02 -6.48
C GLY A 255 -2.40 17.62 -6.48
N GLU A 256 -1.52 18.44 -5.92
CA GLU A 256 -0.08 18.14 -5.84
C GLU A 256 0.21 16.95 -4.92
N ILE A 257 -0.49 16.83 -3.79
CA ILE A 257 -0.34 15.74 -2.83
C ILE A 257 -0.84 14.42 -3.44
N LEU A 258 -2.03 14.40 -4.05
CA LEU A 258 -2.55 13.19 -4.69
C LEU A 258 -1.64 12.75 -5.87
N SER A 259 -1.21 13.69 -6.70
CA SER A 259 -0.26 13.43 -7.80
C SER A 259 1.07 12.85 -7.30
N LEU A 260 1.66 13.40 -6.23
CA LEU A 260 2.87 12.89 -5.61
C LEU A 260 2.69 11.46 -5.07
N VAL A 261 1.56 11.21 -4.38
CA VAL A 261 1.27 9.90 -3.80
C VAL A 261 1.11 8.85 -4.90
N THR A 262 0.33 9.15 -5.96
CA THR A 262 0.18 8.27 -7.12
C THR A 262 1.51 8.02 -7.86
N ASP A 263 2.31 9.06 -8.11
CA ASP A 263 3.66 8.93 -8.72
C ASP A 263 4.58 7.99 -7.94
N LYS A 264 4.52 8.04 -6.61
CA LYS A 264 5.35 7.20 -5.73
C LYS A 264 4.87 5.76 -5.68
N ILE A 265 3.57 5.52 -5.56
CA ILE A 265 3.01 4.17 -5.43
C ILE A 265 3.12 3.42 -6.76
N VAL A 266 2.85 4.07 -7.90
CA VAL A 266 3.02 3.45 -9.24
C VAL A 266 4.45 2.95 -9.46
N LYS A 267 5.46 3.66 -8.90
CA LYS A 267 6.86 3.21 -8.98
C LYS A 267 7.15 2.01 -8.10
N ILE A 268 6.54 1.91 -6.92
CA ILE A 268 6.65 0.72 -6.05
C ILE A 268 5.99 -0.49 -6.73
N ASP A 269 4.79 -0.31 -7.28
CA ASP A 269 4.04 -1.34 -8.02
C ASP A 269 4.84 -1.88 -9.22
N VAL A 270 5.41 -1.00 -10.05
CA VAL A 270 6.25 -1.40 -11.19
C VAL A 270 7.59 -2.02 -10.77
N GLN A 271 8.15 -1.62 -9.63
CA GLN A 271 9.37 -2.24 -9.09
C GLN A 271 9.10 -3.69 -8.68
N ILE A 272 8.01 -3.95 -7.94
CA ILE A 272 7.58 -5.32 -7.59
C ILE A 272 7.49 -6.21 -8.84
N GLN A 273 6.82 -5.73 -9.89
CA GLN A 273 6.70 -6.48 -11.16
C GLN A 273 8.04 -6.76 -11.83
N THR A 274 8.99 -5.82 -11.73
CA THR A 274 10.33 -5.99 -12.31
C THR A 274 11.17 -6.98 -11.51
N ASP A 275 11.03 -7.00 -10.18
CA ASP A 275 11.71 -7.96 -9.31
C ASP A 275 11.11 -9.38 -9.41
N MET A 276 9.79 -9.51 -9.61
CA MET A 276 9.14 -10.80 -9.91
C MET A 276 9.57 -11.35 -11.28
N ASP A 277 9.52 -10.53 -12.34
CA ASP A 277 9.99 -10.88 -13.69
C ASP A 277 11.43 -11.45 -13.71
N ASP A 278 12.29 -10.95 -12.82
CA ASP A 278 13.69 -11.37 -12.69
C ASP A 278 13.89 -12.65 -11.84
N LEU A 279 12.89 -13.05 -11.03
CA LEU A 279 12.95 -14.28 -10.21
C LEU A 279 12.27 -15.49 -10.86
N GLU A 280 11.51 -15.29 -11.95
CA GLU A 280 10.68 -16.34 -12.58
C GLU A 280 9.65 -16.96 -11.60
N GLU A 281 9.25 -16.24 -10.54
CA GLU A 281 8.22 -16.66 -9.57
C GLU A 281 6.82 -16.12 -9.95
N ASP A 282 5.77 -16.88 -9.60
CA ASP A 282 4.38 -16.45 -9.80
C ASP A 282 3.89 -15.51 -8.69
N GLU A 283 3.14 -14.47 -9.09
CA GLU A 283 2.69 -13.40 -8.20
C GLU A 283 1.72 -13.93 -7.12
N GLU A 284 0.85 -14.88 -7.47
CA GLU A 284 -0.11 -15.47 -6.54
C GLU A 284 0.58 -16.36 -5.49
N GLU A 285 1.67 -17.06 -5.85
CA GLU A 285 2.43 -17.89 -4.90
C GLU A 285 3.15 -17.04 -3.85
N LEU A 286 3.83 -15.97 -4.28
CA LEU A 286 4.52 -15.07 -3.35
C LEU A 286 3.52 -14.32 -2.46
N VAL A 287 2.38 -13.88 -3.01
CA VAL A 287 1.29 -13.29 -2.22
C VAL A 287 0.65 -14.31 -1.27
N GLY A 288 0.63 -15.60 -1.59
CA GLY A 288 0.25 -16.65 -0.63
C GLY A 288 1.19 -16.68 0.58
N ARG A 289 2.50 -16.67 0.34
CA ARG A 289 3.54 -16.61 1.39
C ARG A 289 3.43 -15.32 2.23
N ALA A 290 3.09 -14.18 1.61
CA ALA A 290 2.82 -12.90 2.27
C ALA A 290 1.85 -12.99 3.45
N ILE A 291 0.74 -13.69 3.21
CA ILE A 291 -0.39 -13.77 4.12
C ILE A 291 0.02 -14.61 5.32
N ASN A 292 0.65 -15.76 5.07
CA ASN A 292 1.12 -16.68 6.11
C ASN A 292 2.14 -16.01 7.05
N GLU A 293 3.14 -15.29 6.53
CA GLU A 293 4.12 -14.57 7.38
C GLU A 293 3.48 -13.41 8.16
N ALA A 294 2.52 -12.69 7.57
CA ALA A 294 1.82 -11.59 8.23
C ALA A 294 0.91 -12.07 9.38
N GLU A 295 0.39 -13.30 9.31
CA GLU A 295 -0.36 -13.94 10.41
C GLU A 295 0.56 -14.38 11.56
N GLU A 296 1.84 -14.71 11.28
CA GLU A 296 2.83 -15.01 12.33
C GLU A 296 3.37 -13.74 13.04
N GLU A 297 3.52 -12.61 12.34
CA GLU A 297 4.06 -11.38 12.93
C GLU A 297 3.14 -10.74 14.01
N ASP A 298 1.81 -10.89 13.93
CA ASP A 298 0.87 -10.31 14.92
C ASP A 298 0.96 -10.98 16.32
N MET A 299 1.78 -12.02 16.44
CA MET A 299 2.08 -12.71 17.71
C MET A 299 3.45 -12.35 18.32
N SER A 300 4.28 -11.53 17.66
CA SER A 300 5.63 -11.17 18.15
C SER A 300 6.04 -9.72 17.83
N ASP A 301 5.52 -8.76 18.61
CA ASP A 301 5.91 -7.32 18.62
C ASP A 301 7.32 -7.11 19.24
N ASN A 302 8.32 -7.81 18.70
CA ASN A 302 9.73 -7.71 19.05
C ASN A 302 10.55 -7.63 17.74
N ASP A 303 11.03 -6.43 17.39
CA ASP A 303 11.87 -6.13 16.22
C ASP A 303 12.99 -7.17 16.06
N SER A 304 12.71 -8.20 15.25
CA SER A 304 13.65 -9.30 15.00
C SER A 304 14.60 -8.88 13.88
N VAL A 305 15.58 -8.05 14.24
CA VAL A 305 16.82 -7.80 13.47
C VAL A 305 17.72 -9.04 13.46
N SER A 306 17.11 -10.22 13.21
CA SER A 306 17.75 -11.52 13.22
C SER A 306 18.38 -11.79 11.85
N SER A 307 19.65 -11.41 11.74
CA SER A 307 20.64 -12.00 10.83
C SER A 307 20.26 -12.05 9.33
N GLU A 308 20.06 -10.88 8.71
CA GLU A 308 20.05 -10.76 7.23
C GLU A 308 21.33 -11.33 6.58
N GLU A 309 22.46 -11.34 7.31
CA GLU A 309 23.79 -11.74 6.84
C GLU A 309 23.92 -13.26 6.57
N SER A 310 22.98 -14.08 7.03
CA SER A 310 23.00 -15.55 6.86
C SER A 310 21.97 -16.12 5.90
N LEU A 311 21.13 -15.29 5.26
CA LEU A 311 20.21 -15.72 4.20
C LEU A 311 20.92 -15.81 2.85
N GLU A 312 20.46 -16.72 1.99
CA GLU A 312 20.92 -16.75 0.59
C GLU A 312 20.45 -15.48 -0.16
N PRO A 313 21.19 -15.03 -1.20
CA PRO A 313 20.87 -13.77 -1.88
C PRO A 313 19.50 -13.76 -2.56
N GLU A 314 18.96 -14.93 -2.91
CA GLU A 314 17.62 -15.09 -3.48
C GLU A 314 16.55 -14.90 -2.38
N ASP A 315 16.66 -15.57 -1.23
CA ASP A 315 15.74 -15.42 -0.09
C ASP A 315 15.62 -13.97 0.37
N ARG A 316 16.74 -13.24 0.42
CA ARG A 316 16.73 -11.81 0.76
C ARG A 316 15.94 -10.99 -0.27
N ARG A 317 16.02 -11.33 -1.56
CA ARG A 317 15.24 -10.65 -2.61
C ARG A 317 13.75 -10.97 -2.48
N LYS A 318 13.38 -12.24 -2.23
CA LYS A 318 12.00 -12.65 -1.99
C LYS A 318 11.38 -11.89 -0.82
N ARG A 319 12.09 -11.81 0.31
CA ARG A 319 11.66 -11.02 1.48
C ARG A 319 11.54 -9.52 1.17
N GLN A 320 12.43 -8.95 0.37
CA GLN A 320 12.33 -7.54 -0.02
C GLN A 320 11.12 -7.27 -0.95
N ILE A 321 10.80 -8.18 -1.87
CA ILE A 321 9.57 -8.10 -2.67
C ILE A 321 8.36 -8.21 -1.74
N GLN A 322 8.41 -9.14 -0.79
CA GLN A 322 7.34 -9.36 0.18
C GLN A 322 7.04 -8.10 1.03
N GLU A 323 8.07 -7.44 1.54
CA GLU A 323 7.93 -6.16 2.24
C GLU A 323 7.37 -5.05 1.33
N ASN A 324 7.70 -5.07 0.04
CA ASN A 324 7.16 -4.13 -0.94
C ASN A 324 5.69 -4.41 -1.30
N VAL A 325 5.28 -5.69 -1.40
CA VAL A 325 3.88 -6.12 -1.56
C VAL A 325 3.05 -5.66 -0.37
N ASN A 326 3.49 -5.98 0.86
CA ASN A 326 2.80 -5.57 2.10
C ASN A 326 2.71 -4.03 2.22
N LYS A 327 3.74 -3.31 1.77
CA LYS A 327 3.78 -1.83 1.70
C LYS A 327 2.80 -1.27 0.67
N LEU A 328 2.75 -1.85 -0.53
CA LEU A 328 1.82 -1.45 -1.58
C LEU A 328 0.38 -1.67 -1.14
N ASP A 329 0.05 -2.89 -0.69
CA ASP A 329 -1.27 -3.26 -0.16
C ASP A 329 -1.71 -2.32 0.98
N ALA A 330 -0.82 -2.09 1.94
CA ALA A 330 -1.11 -1.25 3.08
C ALA A 330 -1.40 0.21 2.74
N VAL A 331 -0.83 0.71 1.63
CA VAL A 331 -1.07 2.06 1.11
C VAL A 331 -2.27 2.09 0.17
N MET A 332 -2.50 1.07 -0.65
CA MET A 332 -3.67 0.95 -1.52
C MET A 332 -4.97 0.96 -0.69
N ASP A 333 -5.04 0.15 0.36
CA ASP A 333 -6.18 0.14 1.29
C ASP A 333 -6.39 1.49 2.00
N LEU A 334 -5.31 2.22 2.33
CA LEU A 334 -5.41 3.58 2.88
C LEU A 334 -5.99 4.56 1.85
N LEU A 335 -5.66 4.41 0.56
CA LEU A 335 -6.19 5.25 -0.51
C LEU A 335 -7.65 4.94 -0.83
N PHE A 336 -8.03 3.66 -0.93
CA PHE A 336 -9.44 3.28 -1.07
C PHE A 336 -10.28 3.87 0.06
N ALA A 337 -9.87 3.68 1.32
CA ALA A 337 -10.57 4.26 2.48
C ALA A 337 -10.62 5.80 2.46
N HIS A 338 -9.58 6.47 1.96
CA HIS A 338 -9.57 7.93 1.84
C HIS A 338 -10.59 8.42 0.80
N TYR A 339 -10.57 7.85 -0.40
CA TYR A 339 -11.47 8.23 -1.49
C TYR A 339 -12.92 7.82 -1.19
N ASP A 340 -13.16 6.63 -0.64
CA ASP A 340 -14.48 6.18 -0.17
C ASP A 340 -15.09 7.18 0.83
N SER A 341 -14.30 7.67 1.80
CA SER A 341 -14.76 8.70 2.74
C SER A 341 -15.17 10.04 2.12
N ILE A 342 -14.87 10.26 0.83
CA ILE A 342 -15.31 11.42 0.04
C ILE A 342 -16.56 11.04 -0.76
N PHE A 343 -16.54 9.93 -1.51
CA PHE A 343 -17.70 9.45 -2.27
C PHE A 343 -18.91 9.15 -1.36
N ALA A 344 -18.70 8.54 -0.19
CA ALA A 344 -19.74 8.21 0.79
C ALA A 344 -20.44 9.44 1.41
N LYS A 345 -19.86 10.65 1.32
CA LYS A 345 -20.54 11.90 1.71
C LYS A 345 -21.65 12.29 0.73
N ASN A 346 -21.60 11.75 -0.49
CA ASN A 346 -22.53 12.04 -1.59
C ASN A 346 -22.67 13.54 -1.90
N ASP A 347 -21.58 14.30 -1.72
CA ASP A 347 -21.47 15.66 -2.28
C ASP A 347 -20.98 15.53 -3.72
N LEU A 348 -21.90 15.79 -4.65
CA LEU A 348 -21.66 15.67 -6.08
C LEU A 348 -20.46 16.52 -6.52
N PHE A 349 -20.27 17.72 -5.97
CA PHE A 349 -19.18 18.60 -6.38
C PHE A 349 -17.81 18.05 -5.96
N ASP A 350 -17.67 17.63 -4.70
CA ASP A 350 -16.41 17.06 -4.19
C ASP A 350 -16.08 15.74 -4.91
N SER A 351 -17.09 14.92 -5.23
CA SER A 351 -16.91 13.66 -5.98
C SER A 351 -16.49 13.90 -7.44
N ASP A 352 -17.04 14.93 -8.09
CA ASP A 352 -16.75 15.30 -9.48
C ASP A 352 -15.33 15.86 -9.60
N GLU A 353 -14.93 16.80 -8.73
CA GLU A 353 -13.56 17.33 -8.67
C GLU A 353 -12.53 16.21 -8.39
N LEU A 354 -12.86 15.30 -7.48
CA LEU A 354 -12.01 14.16 -7.15
C LEU A 354 -11.85 13.20 -8.33
N PHE A 355 -12.93 12.90 -9.05
CA PHE A 355 -12.89 11.99 -10.18
C PHE A 355 -12.14 12.57 -11.38
N GLU A 356 -12.35 13.85 -11.70
CA GLU A 356 -11.55 14.54 -12.72
C GLU A 356 -10.06 14.59 -12.34
N SER A 357 -9.74 14.70 -11.03
CA SER A 357 -8.36 14.54 -10.54
C SER A 357 -7.81 13.13 -10.77
N LEU A 358 -8.59 12.07 -10.52
CA LEU A 358 -8.20 10.68 -10.79
C LEU A 358 -8.00 10.42 -12.29
N LEU A 359 -8.88 10.93 -13.16
CA LEU A 359 -8.74 10.85 -14.63
C LEU A 359 -7.48 11.56 -15.12
N SER A 360 -7.17 12.73 -14.55
CA SER A 360 -5.95 13.49 -14.87
C SER A 360 -4.69 12.72 -14.45
N GLN A 361 -4.66 12.17 -13.23
CA GLN A 361 -3.57 11.33 -12.73
C GLN A 361 -3.40 10.05 -13.55
N PHE A 362 -4.50 9.42 -13.98
CA PHE A 362 -4.45 8.27 -14.87
C PHE A 362 -3.80 8.62 -16.21
N ALA A 363 -4.21 9.70 -16.87
CA ALA A 363 -3.67 10.08 -18.17
C ALA A 363 -2.19 10.57 -18.09
N ALA A 364 -1.78 11.15 -16.96
CA ALA A 364 -0.45 11.74 -16.78
C ALA A 364 0.59 10.82 -16.12
N ILE A 365 0.18 9.87 -15.27
CA ILE A 365 1.07 9.05 -14.43
C ILE A 365 0.89 7.56 -14.69
N ILE A 366 -0.34 7.04 -14.57
CA ILE A 366 -0.60 5.59 -14.65
C ILE A 366 -0.47 5.09 -16.09
N LEU A 367 -1.15 5.70 -17.07
CA LEU A 367 -1.09 5.28 -18.47
C LEU A 367 0.33 5.35 -19.08
N PRO A 368 1.16 6.38 -18.80
CA PRO A 368 2.55 6.39 -19.24
C PRO A 368 3.46 5.36 -18.57
N THR A 369 3.10 4.85 -17.38
CA THR A 369 3.94 3.91 -16.65
C THR A 369 3.49 2.47 -16.88
N TYR A 370 4.11 1.84 -17.87
CA TYR A 370 3.85 0.44 -18.25
C TYR A 370 4.12 -0.52 -17.07
N ARG A 371 3.33 -1.60 -16.98
CA ARG A 371 3.39 -2.68 -15.96
C ARG A 371 2.87 -2.40 -14.54
N SER A 372 2.33 -1.22 -14.21
CA SER A 372 1.57 -1.07 -12.94
C SER A 372 0.42 -2.08 -12.95
N ARG A 373 0.24 -2.91 -11.90
CA ARG A 373 -0.87 -3.88 -11.79
C ARG A 373 -1.98 -3.44 -10.84
N HIS A 374 -1.66 -2.58 -9.86
CA HIS A 374 -2.54 -2.35 -8.72
C HIS A 374 -3.10 -0.93 -8.66
N VAL A 375 -2.31 0.11 -8.95
CA VAL A 375 -2.73 1.50 -8.67
C VAL A 375 -3.93 1.94 -9.52
N GLN A 376 -4.06 1.42 -10.74
CA GLN A 376 -5.21 1.64 -11.60
C GLN A 376 -6.55 1.19 -10.99
N PHE A 377 -6.54 0.26 -10.03
CA PHE A 377 -7.77 -0.24 -9.41
C PHE A 377 -8.50 0.81 -8.56
N LEU A 378 -7.81 1.88 -8.14
CA LEU A 378 -8.47 3.06 -7.56
C LEU A 378 -9.48 3.66 -8.55
N LEU A 379 -9.09 3.83 -9.81
CA LEU A 379 -9.97 4.36 -10.86
C LEU A 379 -11.00 3.32 -11.32
N PHE A 380 -10.63 2.03 -11.34
CA PHE A 380 -11.56 0.92 -11.63
C PHE A 380 -12.76 0.88 -10.66
N HIS A 381 -12.49 0.98 -9.36
CA HIS A 381 -13.50 0.99 -8.32
C HIS A 381 -14.36 2.26 -8.40
N PHE A 382 -13.74 3.45 -8.27
CA PHE A 382 -14.52 4.68 -8.16
C PHE A 382 -15.26 5.09 -9.46
N SER A 383 -14.80 4.66 -10.64
CA SER A 383 -15.56 4.86 -11.88
C SER A 383 -16.86 4.06 -11.95
N GLN A 384 -16.99 2.98 -11.17
CA GLN A 384 -18.18 2.15 -11.11
C GLN A 384 -19.25 2.66 -10.12
N SER A 385 -18.92 3.67 -9.29
CA SER A 385 -19.85 4.27 -8.32
C SER A 385 -21.11 4.90 -8.94
N SER A 386 -21.05 5.30 -10.22
CA SER A 386 -22.24 5.71 -10.98
C SER A 386 -22.05 5.57 -12.49
N ALA A 387 -23.17 5.50 -13.23
CA ALA A 387 -23.15 5.37 -14.68
C ALA A 387 -22.43 6.53 -15.39
N ASP A 388 -22.55 7.77 -14.89
CA ASP A 388 -21.85 8.94 -15.44
C ASP A 388 -20.32 8.81 -15.30
N LEU A 389 -19.83 8.36 -14.14
CA LEU A 389 -18.40 8.14 -13.92
C LEU A 389 -17.86 6.99 -14.78
N THR A 390 -18.68 5.94 -15.00
CA THR A 390 -18.35 4.82 -15.89
C THR A 390 -18.23 5.28 -17.34
N GLU A 391 -19.19 6.07 -17.83
CA GLU A 391 -19.16 6.66 -19.18
C GLU A 391 -17.98 7.62 -19.35
N ARG A 392 -17.67 8.45 -18.34
CA ARG A 392 -16.51 9.35 -18.37
C ARG A 392 -15.18 8.60 -18.43
N PHE A 393 -15.00 7.53 -17.66
CA PHE A 393 -13.75 6.76 -17.72
C PHE A 393 -13.61 6.02 -19.06
N ALA A 394 -14.68 5.36 -19.53
CA ALA A 394 -14.68 4.70 -20.85
C ALA A 394 -14.45 5.71 -22.00
N GLY A 395 -15.06 6.89 -21.92
CA GLY A 395 -14.86 8.00 -22.85
C GLY A 395 -13.45 8.58 -22.81
N CYS A 396 -12.85 8.70 -21.63
CA CYS A 396 -11.47 9.10 -21.44
C CYS A 396 -10.52 8.09 -22.10
N CYS A 397 -10.59 6.80 -21.74
CA CYS A 397 -9.78 5.76 -22.38
C CYS A 397 -9.96 5.70 -23.90
N SER A 398 -11.20 5.88 -24.40
CA SER A 398 -11.50 5.96 -25.84
C SER A 398 -10.80 7.14 -26.51
N HIS A 399 -10.85 8.34 -25.90
CA HIS A 399 -10.13 9.51 -26.40
C HIS A 399 -8.62 9.27 -26.41
N LEU A 400 -8.05 8.72 -25.33
CA LEU A 400 -6.62 8.40 -25.21
C LEU A 400 -6.16 7.37 -26.26
N ALA A 401 -7.02 6.37 -26.57
CA ALA A 401 -6.72 5.31 -27.54
C ALA A 401 -6.74 5.79 -29.01
N PHE A 402 -7.59 6.75 -29.35
CA PHE A 402 -7.80 7.16 -30.75
C PHE A 402 -7.20 8.52 -31.14
N ASP A 403 -6.74 9.32 -30.17
CA ASP A 403 -6.02 10.57 -30.42
C ASP A 403 -4.72 10.32 -31.20
N GLN A 404 -4.62 10.87 -32.42
CA GLN A 404 -3.45 10.69 -33.28
C GLN A 404 -2.23 11.53 -32.87
N LEU A 405 -2.37 12.46 -31.94
CA LEU A 405 -1.27 13.27 -31.41
C LEU A 405 -0.45 12.54 -30.34
N ARG A 406 -0.99 11.46 -29.74
CA ARG A 406 -0.30 10.66 -28.72
C ARG A 406 0.64 9.60 -29.32
N PRO A 407 1.77 9.28 -28.65
CA PRO A 407 2.64 8.17 -29.00
C PRO A 407 1.88 6.85 -29.17
N HIS A 408 2.27 6.05 -30.17
CA HIS A 408 1.58 4.80 -30.53
C HIS A 408 1.45 3.82 -29.35
N ILE A 409 2.49 3.70 -28.51
CA ILE A 409 2.50 2.84 -27.33
C ILE A 409 1.39 3.19 -26.32
N LEU A 410 1.17 4.48 -26.04
CA LEU A 410 0.14 4.94 -25.09
C LEU A 410 -1.27 4.72 -25.62
N ARG A 411 -1.46 4.80 -26.94
CA ARG A 411 -2.75 4.52 -27.58
C ARG A 411 -3.12 3.04 -27.51
N VAL A 412 -2.14 2.16 -27.69
CA VAL A 412 -2.30 0.71 -27.53
C VAL A 412 -2.60 0.38 -26.06
N ALA A 413 -1.85 0.95 -25.11
CA ALA A 413 -2.12 0.79 -23.69
C ALA A 413 -3.52 1.29 -23.30
N ALA A 414 -3.95 2.47 -23.77
CA ALA A 414 -5.29 3.00 -23.50
C ALA A 414 -6.42 2.13 -24.07
N ALA A 415 -6.21 1.49 -25.22
CA ALA A 415 -7.15 0.51 -25.77
C ALA A 415 -7.22 -0.77 -24.91
N ALA A 416 -6.10 -1.21 -24.32
CA ALA A 416 -6.07 -2.33 -23.37
C ALA A 416 -6.76 -1.98 -22.05
N TYR A 417 -6.53 -0.77 -21.50
CA TYR A 417 -7.27 -0.25 -20.33
C TYR A 417 -8.79 -0.21 -20.59
N LEU A 418 -9.21 0.32 -21.75
CA LEU A 418 -10.63 0.36 -22.14
C LEU A 418 -11.24 -1.04 -22.21
N ALA A 419 -10.60 -1.96 -22.92
CA ALA A 419 -11.09 -3.33 -23.09
C ALA A 419 -11.13 -4.09 -21.76
N SER A 420 -10.09 -3.93 -20.94
CA SER A 420 -10.01 -4.55 -19.62
C SER A 420 -11.09 -4.03 -18.68
N PHE A 421 -11.34 -2.72 -18.66
CA PHE A 421 -12.39 -2.11 -17.83
C PHE A 421 -13.78 -2.63 -18.22
N ILE A 422 -14.11 -2.62 -19.52
CA ILE A 422 -15.40 -3.10 -20.01
C ILE A 422 -15.58 -4.61 -19.80
N ALA A 423 -14.50 -5.39 -19.93
CA ALA A 423 -14.52 -6.83 -19.68
C ALA A 423 -14.71 -7.18 -18.19
N ARG A 424 -14.00 -6.49 -17.30
CA ARG A 424 -13.86 -6.85 -15.89
C ARG A 424 -14.78 -6.07 -14.94
N GLY A 425 -15.30 -4.91 -15.32
CA GLY A 425 -16.17 -4.10 -14.45
C GLY A 425 -17.58 -4.68 -14.31
N ALA A 426 -17.95 -5.11 -13.09
CA ALA A 426 -19.23 -5.73 -12.78
C ALA A 426 -20.42 -4.77 -12.84
N HIS A 427 -20.19 -3.47 -12.59
CA HIS A 427 -21.23 -2.44 -12.64
C HIS A 427 -21.28 -1.69 -13.99
N VAL A 428 -20.41 -2.04 -14.93
CA VAL A 428 -20.47 -1.55 -16.32
C VAL A 428 -21.69 -2.13 -17.02
N SER A 429 -22.65 -1.27 -17.37
CA SER A 429 -23.89 -1.70 -18.02
C SER A 429 -23.67 -2.30 -19.42
N GLY A 430 -24.51 -3.27 -19.81
CA GLY A 430 -24.46 -3.88 -21.14
C GLY A 430 -24.68 -2.90 -22.30
N ALA A 431 -25.26 -1.71 -22.05
CA ALA A 431 -25.31 -0.63 -23.02
C ALA A 431 -23.90 -0.06 -23.30
N VAL A 432 -23.17 0.33 -22.24
CA VAL A 432 -21.80 0.84 -22.36
C VAL A 432 -20.86 -0.22 -22.96
N VAL A 433 -21.03 -1.49 -22.60
CA VAL A 433 -20.30 -2.61 -23.25
C VAL A 433 -20.52 -2.58 -24.77
N ARG A 434 -21.78 -2.57 -25.21
CA ARG A 434 -22.16 -2.60 -26.62
C ARG A 434 -21.65 -1.38 -27.38
N ASP A 435 -21.76 -0.19 -26.81
CA ASP A 435 -21.32 1.06 -27.42
C ASP A 435 -19.78 1.10 -27.59
N VAL A 436 -19.02 0.67 -26.57
CA VAL A 436 -17.56 0.54 -26.69
C VAL A 436 -17.18 -0.56 -27.68
N PHE A 437 -17.88 -1.70 -27.68
CA PHE A 437 -17.61 -2.80 -28.61
C PHE A 437 -17.82 -2.38 -30.06
N ASP A 438 -18.91 -1.67 -30.36
CA ASP A 438 -19.18 -1.08 -31.68
C ASP A 438 -18.15 -0.02 -32.08
N LEU A 439 -17.72 0.84 -31.13
CA LEU A 439 -16.65 1.82 -31.36
C LEU A 439 -15.33 1.15 -31.75
N LEU A 440 -14.93 0.09 -31.03
CA LEU A 440 -13.76 -0.72 -31.33
C LEU A 440 -13.91 -1.40 -32.71
N CYS A 441 -15.07 -2.00 -33.01
CA CYS A 441 -15.39 -2.61 -34.30
C CYS A 441 -15.31 -1.62 -35.47
N LEU A 442 -15.85 -0.41 -35.31
CA LEU A 442 -15.79 0.68 -36.30
C LEU A 442 -14.34 1.08 -36.60
N HIS A 443 -13.52 1.21 -35.56
CA HIS A 443 -12.10 1.55 -35.72
C HIS A 443 -11.28 0.40 -36.32
N LEU A 444 -11.58 -0.85 -35.97
CA LEU A 444 -10.97 -2.04 -36.56
C LEU A 444 -11.24 -2.12 -38.07
N GLU A 445 -12.51 -2.02 -38.47
CA GLU A 445 -12.92 -2.10 -39.88
C GLU A 445 -12.32 -0.95 -40.72
N ARG A 446 -12.26 0.27 -40.14
CA ARG A 446 -11.57 1.40 -40.77
C ARG A 446 -10.09 1.11 -41.03
N LEU A 447 -9.40 0.50 -40.07
CA LEU A 447 -7.99 0.11 -40.23
C LEU A 447 -7.84 -1.01 -41.27
N ARG A 448 -8.71 -2.03 -41.25
CA ARG A 448 -8.70 -3.12 -42.26
C ARG A 448 -8.81 -2.57 -43.68
N VAL A 449 -9.82 -1.74 -43.95
CA VAL A 449 -10.05 -1.16 -45.28
C VAL A 449 -8.85 -0.34 -45.77
N GLN A 450 -8.16 0.36 -44.86
CA GLN A 450 -6.96 1.13 -45.20
C GLN A 450 -5.70 0.27 -45.41
N GLN A 451 -5.54 -0.82 -44.64
CA GLN A 451 -4.27 -1.56 -44.54
C GLN A 451 -4.25 -2.86 -45.36
N GLU A 452 -5.38 -3.56 -45.48
CA GLU A 452 -5.50 -4.84 -46.18
C GLU A 452 -5.10 -4.81 -47.67
N PRO A 453 -5.42 -3.77 -48.47
CA PRO A 453 -5.03 -3.74 -49.89
C PRO A 453 -3.51 -3.80 -50.10
N ALA A 454 -2.74 -3.20 -49.18
CA ALA A 454 -1.29 -3.20 -49.18
C ALA A 454 -0.68 -4.30 -48.28
N CYS A 455 -1.49 -5.23 -47.76
CA CYS A 455 -1.07 -6.29 -46.87
C CYS A 455 -0.54 -7.51 -47.63
N LYS A 456 0.65 -7.98 -47.24
CA LYS A 456 1.30 -9.20 -47.73
C LYS A 456 1.17 -10.40 -46.77
N GLY A 457 0.62 -10.17 -45.58
CA GLY A 457 0.55 -11.12 -44.47
C GLY A 457 0.63 -10.40 -43.11
N PRO A 458 0.43 -11.14 -42.00
CA PRO A 458 0.46 -10.59 -40.65
C PRO A 458 1.84 -10.01 -40.28
N ASP A 459 1.85 -8.84 -39.65
CA ASP A 459 3.05 -8.07 -39.28
C ASP A 459 2.73 -7.09 -38.13
N LEU A 460 3.06 -7.48 -36.89
CA LEU A 460 2.81 -6.71 -35.68
C LEU A 460 3.39 -5.28 -35.73
N ARG A 461 4.59 -5.10 -36.31
CA ARG A 461 5.26 -3.79 -36.36
C ARG A 461 4.53 -2.83 -37.30
N ARG A 462 3.97 -3.35 -38.39
CA ARG A 462 3.28 -2.53 -39.40
C ARG A 462 1.83 -2.21 -39.04
N TYR A 463 1.15 -3.10 -38.32
CA TYR A 463 -0.29 -2.95 -38.01
C TYR A 463 -0.61 -3.05 -36.51
N GLY A 464 0.31 -2.70 -35.62
CA GLY A 464 0.18 -2.89 -34.17
C GLY A 464 -1.14 -2.36 -33.56
N THR A 465 -1.65 -1.20 -34.00
CA THR A 465 -2.96 -0.70 -33.54
C THR A 465 -4.12 -1.59 -33.97
N TYR A 466 -4.08 -2.18 -35.17
CA TYR A 466 -5.12 -3.11 -35.65
C TYR A 466 -5.15 -4.38 -34.80
N TYR A 467 -3.98 -4.94 -34.47
CA TYR A 467 -3.91 -6.12 -33.60
C TYR A 467 -4.28 -5.82 -32.16
N ALA A 468 -3.89 -4.66 -31.62
CA ALA A 468 -4.30 -4.26 -30.27
C ALA A 468 -5.83 -4.15 -30.15
N ILE A 469 -6.49 -3.50 -31.12
CA ILE A 469 -7.97 -3.42 -31.15
C ILE A 469 -8.59 -4.81 -31.40
N SER A 470 -7.95 -5.66 -32.22
CA SER A 470 -8.40 -7.05 -32.41
C SER A 470 -8.38 -7.81 -31.08
N GLN A 471 -7.24 -7.79 -30.36
CA GLN A 471 -7.08 -8.49 -29.09
C GLN A 471 -8.03 -7.95 -28.01
N ALA A 472 -8.22 -6.63 -27.96
CA ALA A 472 -9.22 -5.97 -27.11
C ALA A 472 -10.64 -6.51 -27.36
N LEU A 473 -11.05 -6.66 -28.63
CA LEU A 473 -12.35 -7.22 -28.99
C LEU A 473 -12.49 -8.71 -28.65
N LEU A 474 -11.44 -9.50 -28.91
CA LEU A 474 -11.43 -10.94 -28.55
C LEU A 474 -11.53 -11.12 -27.02
N TYR A 475 -10.73 -10.38 -26.25
CA TYR A 475 -10.75 -10.39 -24.79
C TYR A 475 -12.12 -9.94 -24.24
N THR A 476 -12.65 -8.81 -24.72
CA THR A 476 -13.97 -8.32 -24.28
C THR A 476 -15.08 -9.33 -24.58
N PHE A 477 -15.03 -10.00 -25.74
CA PHE A 477 -15.97 -11.09 -26.06
C PHE A 477 -15.87 -12.25 -25.05
N CYS A 478 -14.67 -12.67 -24.65
CA CYS A 478 -14.48 -13.75 -23.68
C CYS A 478 -15.15 -13.50 -22.31
N PHE A 479 -15.35 -12.24 -21.91
CA PHE A 479 -16.03 -11.90 -20.65
C PHE A 479 -17.49 -11.46 -20.85
N ARG A 480 -17.79 -10.68 -21.89
CA ARG A 480 -19.06 -9.94 -22.06
C ARG A 480 -19.93 -10.42 -23.21
N TRP A 481 -19.71 -11.63 -23.74
CA TRP A 481 -20.52 -12.20 -24.83
C TRP A 481 -22.03 -12.19 -24.57
N ARG A 482 -22.48 -12.32 -23.31
CA ARG A 482 -23.91 -12.23 -22.93
C ARG A 482 -24.53 -10.88 -23.28
N ASP A 483 -23.81 -9.77 -23.11
CA ASP A 483 -24.28 -8.42 -23.44
C ASP A 483 -24.44 -8.19 -24.95
N LEU A 484 -23.75 -9.01 -25.77
CA LEU A 484 -23.76 -8.96 -27.23
C LEU A 484 -24.85 -9.83 -27.86
N ILE A 485 -25.56 -10.66 -27.09
CA ILE A 485 -26.72 -11.44 -27.54
C ILE A 485 -27.99 -10.60 -27.33
N ILE A 486 -28.85 -10.56 -28.35
CA ILE A 486 -30.13 -9.87 -28.32
C ILE A 486 -31.25 -10.89 -28.16
N THR A 487 -31.87 -10.88 -26.98
CA THR A 487 -33.09 -11.64 -26.68
C THR A 487 -34.32 -10.87 -27.18
N PRO A 488 -35.45 -11.55 -27.50
CA PRO A 488 -36.68 -10.89 -27.93
C PRO A 488 -37.24 -9.91 -26.88
N ASP A 489 -37.07 -10.25 -25.61
CA ASP A 489 -37.58 -9.50 -24.46
C ASP A 489 -36.56 -8.47 -23.90
N GLY A 490 -35.37 -8.40 -24.48
CA GLY A 490 -34.34 -7.39 -24.17
C GLY A 490 -33.55 -7.61 -22.87
N HIS A 491 -33.80 -8.68 -22.13
CA HIS A 491 -32.98 -9.06 -20.96
C HIS A 491 -31.65 -9.70 -21.38
N THR A 492 -30.65 -9.66 -20.50
CA THR A 492 -29.43 -10.45 -20.67
C THR A 492 -29.75 -11.95 -20.59
N PRO A 493 -29.15 -12.82 -21.43
CA PRO A 493 -29.39 -14.25 -21.36
C PRO A 493 -28.94 -14.86 -20.04
N THR A 494 -29.80 -15.68 -19.46
CA THR A 494 -29.47 -16.55 -18.31
C THR A 494 -28.75 -17.82 -18.78
N ASP A 495 -28.21 -18.60 -17.85
CA ASP A 495 -27.51 -19.84 -18.19
C ASP A 495 -28.46 -20.90 -18.76
N GLU A 496 -29.72 -20.93 -18.31
CA GLU A 496 -30.78 -21.77 -18.89
C GLU A 496 -31.10 -21.37 -20.33
N ASP A 497 -31.24 -20.06 -20.61
CA ASP A 497 -31.49 -19.55 -21.97
C ASP A 497 -30.40 -20.02 -22.95
N ILE A 498 -29.15 -20.09 -22.49
CA ILE A 498 -28.00 -20.49 -23.33
C ILE A 498 -27.92 -22.00 -23.52
N ILE A 499 -28.21 -22.80 -22.49
CA ILE A 499 -28.20 -24.28 -22.57
C ILE A 499 -29.33 -24.79 -23.47
N TYR A 500 -30.51 -24.19 -23.40
CA TYR A 500 -31.70 -24.64 -24.13
C TYR A 500 -31.94 -23.91 -25.47
N HIS A 501 -31.01 -23.04 -25.93
CA HIS A 501 -31.18 -22.29 -27.19
C HIS A 501 -31.07 -23.17 -28.45
N GLU A 502 -32.20 -23.47 -29.07
CA GLU A 502 -32.24 -24.07 -30.41
C GLU A 502 -31.93 -23.02 -31.50
N GLY A 503 -31.06 -23.38 -32.46
CA GLY A 503 -30.65 -22.47 -33.56
C GLY A 503 -29.65 -21.38 -33.18
N ASP A 504 -29.27 -20.54 -34.14
CA ASP A 504 -28.21 -19.53 -33.96
C ASP A 504 -28.69 -18.32 -33.14
N PHE A 505 -27.81 -17.79 -32.28
CA PHE A 505 -28.11 -16.58 -31.50
C PHE A 505 -28.18 -15.32 -32.40
N THR A 506 -29.06 -14.39 -32.05
CA THR A 506 -29.09 -13.06 -32.67
C THR A 506 -28.05 -12.17 -31.98
N TRP A 507 -27.02 -11.77 -32.72
CA TRP A 507 -25.95 -10.91 -32.23
C TRP A 507 -26.26 -9.42 -32.42
N TYR A 508 -25.73 -8.58 -31.55
CA TYR A 508 -25.91 -7.13 -31.62
C TYR A 508 -25.33 -6.53 -32.91
N ASN A 509 -26.11 -5.66 -33.54
CA ASN A 509 -25.79 -4.95 -34.78
C ASN A 509 -25.16 -5.87 -35.85
N ASN A 510 -23.97 -5.54 -36.35
CA ASN A 510 -23.25 -6.33 -37.34
C ASN A 510 -21.94 -6.91 -36.76
N VAL A 511 -21.87 -7.09 -35.44
CA VAL A 511 -20.65 -7.49 -34.71
C VAL A 511 -20.05 -8.78 -35.29
N GLN A 512 -20.89 -9.82 -35.47
CA GLN A 512 -20.46 -11.12 -36.02
C GLN A 512 -19.81 -10.97 -37.40
N ASP A 513 -20.44 -10.21 -38.30
CA ASP A 513 -19.94 -9.99 -39.67
C ASP A 513 -18.70 -9.07 -39.72
N ILE A 514 -18.58 -8.11 -38.81
CA ILE A 514 -17.37 -7.27 -38.70
C ILE A 514 -16.21 -8.13 -38.22
N ILE A 515 -16.37 -8.88 -37.11
CA ILE A 515 -15.30 -9.73 -36.58
C ILE A 515 -14.92 -10.81 -37.59
N ARG A 516 -15.89 -11.45 -38.25
CA ARG A 516 -15.63 -12.43 -39.32
C ARG A 516 -14.77 -11.86 -40.45
N ARG A 517 -15.14 -10.69 -40.99
CA ARG A 517 -14.36 -10.04 -42.07
C ARG A 517 -12.94 -9.68 -41.63
N ASN A 518 -12.73 -9.32 -40.38
CA ASN A 518 -11.42 -8.94 -39.84
C ASN A 518 -10.54 -10.17 -39.52
N ILE A 519 -11.12 -11.23 -38.93
CA ILE A 519 -10.43 -12.50 -38.67
C ILE A 519 -9.94 -13.16 -39.96
N PHE A 520 -10.80 -13.29 -40.97
CA PHE A 520 -10.48 -13.95 -42.24
C PHE A 520 -9.82 -13.02 -43.28
N SER A 521 -9.42 -11.81 -42.88
CA SER A 521 -8.67 -10.86 -43.73
C SER A 521 -7.21 -11.29 -43.93
N LYS A 522 -6.51 -10.66 -44.89
CA LYS A 522 -5.05 -10.84 -45.06
C LYS A 522 -4.23 -10.40 -43.84
N LEU A 523 -4.79 -9.60 -42.94
CA LEU A 523 -4.13 -9.16 -41.71
C LEU A 523 -4.09 -10.29 -40.66
N ASN A 524 -5.04 -11.23 -40.68
CA ASN A 524 -5.03 -12.46 -39.86
C ASN A 524 -4.66 -12.22 -38.37
N PRO A 525 -5.53 -11.54 -37.60
CA PRO A 525 -5.25 -11.19 -36.21
C PRO A 525 -5.00 -12.42 -35.31
N LEU A 526 -5.62 -13.57 -35.60
CA LEU A 526 -5.44 -14.81 -34.85
C LEU A 526 -4.03 -15.44 -34.97
N LYS A 527 -3.12 -14.86 -35.78
CA LYS A 527 -1.70 -15.24 -35.81
C LYS A 527 -0.80 -14.31 -34.99
N ILE A 528 -1.31 -13.15 -34.55
CA ILE A 528 -0.54 -12.10 -33.86
C ILE A 528 -1.05 -11.83 -32.44
N CYS A 529 -2.35 -11.94 -32.18
CA CYS A 529 -2.89 -11.81 -30.82
C CYS A 529 -2.39 -12.96 -29.92
N ALA A 530 -2.35 -12.73 -28.61
CA ALA A 530 -1.86 -13.67 -27.61
C ALA A 530 -2.52 -15.06 -27.75
N PRO A 531 -1.76 -16.18 -27.76
CA PRO A 531 -2.29 -17.51 -28.00
C PRO A 531 -3.37 -17.96 -27.01
N SER A 532 -3.23 -17.61 -25.72
CA SER A 532 -4.21 -17.88 -24.66
C SER A 532 -5.58 -17.27 -24.98
N ILE A 533 -5.60 -15.98 -25.32
CA ILE A 533 -6.82 -15.23 -25.68
C ILE A 533 -7.43 -15.78 -26.97
N VAL A 534 -6.62 -16.12 -27.98
CA VAL A 534 -7.08 -16.74 -29.23
C VAL A 534 -7.68 -18.13 -28.99
N GLY A 535 -7.09 -18.92 -28.10
CA GLY A 535 -7.59 -20.25 -27.70
C GLY A 535 -8.93 -20.15 -26.97
N GLN A 536 -9.02 -19.30 -25.95
CA GLN A 536 -10.27 -19.05 -25.21
C GLN A 536 -11.37 -18.53 -26.15
N PHE A 537 -11.08 -17.53 -26.99
CA PHE A 537 -12.02 -17.04 -27.99
C PHE A 537 -12.47 -18.15 -28.94
N ALA A 538 -11.56 -19.02 -29.41
CA ALA A 538 -11.92 -20.11 -30.31
C ALA A 538 -12.87 -21.13 -29.66
N ARG A 539 -12.63 -21.52 -28.40
CA ARG A 539 -13.53 -22.38 -27.61
C ARG A 539 -14.91 -21.72 -27.48
N MET A 540 -14.94 -20.47 -27.02
CA MET A 540 -16.19 -19.74 -26.74
C MET A 540 -16.99 -19.40 -28.00
N ALA A 541 -16.33 -18.92 -29.06
CA ALA A 541 -16.98 -18.60 -30.32
C ALA A 541 -17.52 -19.84 -31.05
N HIS A 542 -16.91 -21.01 -30.86
CA HIS A 542 -17.45 -22.28 -31.36
C HIS A 542 -18.69 -22.72 -30.58
N HIS A 543 -18.60 -22.78 -29.25
CA HIS A 543 -19.71 -23.19 -28.38
C HIS A 543 -20.95 -22.29 -28.53
N LEU A 544 -20.73 -20.98 -28.60
CA LEU A 544 -21.79 -19.98 -28.82
C LEU A 544 -22.26 -19.89 -30.29
N ARG A 545 -21.81 -20.76 -31.19
CA ARG A 545 -22.12 -20.70 -32.66
C ARG A 545 -21.79 -19.33 -33.29
N PHE A 546 -20.90 -18.55 -32.68
CA PHE A 546 -20.51 -17.23 -33.15
C PHE A 546 -19.62 -17.33 -34.39
N LEU A 547 -18.48 -18.03 -34.29
CA LEU A 547 -17.54 -18.25 -35.40
C LEU A 547 -16.72 -19.53 -35.19
N TYR A 548 -16.60 -20.34 -36.24
CA TYR A 548 -15.71 -21.50 -36.26
C TYR A 548 -14.33 -21.14 -36.85
N VAL A 549 -13.32 -21.01 -36.00
CA VAL A 549 -11.98 -20.50 -36.37
C VAL A 549 -10.85 -21.53 -36.30
N TYR A 550 -11.10 -22.74 -35.77
CA TYR A 550 -10.07 -23.79 -35.64
C TYR A 550 -9.31 -24.12 -36.95
N PRO A 551 -9.94 -24.21 -38.15
CA PRO A 551 -9.20 -24.45 -39.38
C PRO A 551 -8.22 -23.32 -39.71
N LEU A 552 -8.56 -22.06 -39.40
CA LEU A 552 -7.67 -20.92 -39.58
C LEU A 552 -6.49 -20.98 -38.60
N ILE A 553 -6.74 -21.29 -37.33
CA ILE A 553 -5.69 -21.47 -36.31
C ILE A 553 -4.72 -22.61 -36.71
N GLU A 554 -5.24 -23.72 -37.24
CA GLU A 554 -4.42 -24.83 -37.74
C GLU A 554 -3.60 -24.41 -38.98
N THR A 555 -4.14 -23.59 -39.89
CA THR A 555 -3.33 -23.00 -40.97
C THR A 555 -2.29 -22.01 -40.45
N ASN A 556 -2.57 -21.28 -39.36
CA ASN A 556 -1.67 -20.30 -38.75
C ASN A 556 -0.39 -20.93 -38.18
N LYS A 557 -0.43 -22.21 -37.77
CA LYS A 557 0.78 -22.98 -37.41
C LYS A 557 1.79 -23.10 -38.57
N ARG A 558 1.31 -23.02 -39.83
CA ARG A 558 2.15 -23.07 -41.05
C ARG A 558 2.56 -21.67 -41.55
N VAL A 559 1.90 -20.61 -41.06
CA VAL A 559 2.24 -19.21 -41.38
C VAL A 559 3.45 -18.79 -40.55
N ARG A 560 4.61 -18.68 -41.21
CA ARG A 560 5.82 -18.12 -40.59
C ARG A 560 5.73 -16.59 -40.57
N LEU A 561 5.88 -16.00 -39.39
CA LEU A 561 6.06 -14.56 -39.27
C LEU A 561 7.43 -14.19 -39.85
N ALA A 562 7.46 -13.17 -40.70
CA ALA A 562 8.64 -12.90 -41.49
C ALA A 562 9.75 -12.31 -40.61
N ARG A 563 10.91 -12.99 -40.51
CA ARG A 563 12.18 -12.45 -39.96
C ARG A 563 12.74 -11.23 -40.74
N SER A 564 11.94 -10.64 -41.63
CA SER A 564 12.37 -9.62 -42.58
C SER A 564 12.92 -8.39 -41.86
N MET A 565 14.16 -8.02 -42.22
CA MET A 565 14.91 -6.83 -41.83
C MET A 565 15.74 -6.89 -40.53
N ALA A 566 15.72 -7.96 -39.73
CA ALA A 566 16.64 -8.10 -38.60
C ALA A 566 18.12 -8.20 -39.04
N GLY A 567 18.41 -8.96 -40.10
CA GLY A 567 19.78 -9.17 -40.62
C GLY A 567 20.26 -8.16 -41.68
N GLY A 568 19.46 -7.16 -42.05
CA GLY A 568 19.75 -6.31 -43.22
C GLY A 568 20.37 -4.94 -42.93
N TYR A 569 20.02 -4.32 -41.79
CA TYR A 569 20.32 -2.91 -41.51
C TYR A 569 21.07 -2.65 -40.20
N LEU A 570 21.32 -3.68 -39.37
CA LEU A 570 22.19 -3.58 -38.19
C LEU A 570 23.63 -4.08 -38.42
N GLY A 571 24.02 -4.29 -39.68
CA GLY A 571 25.37 -4.70 -40.09
C GLY A 571 26.44 -3.61 -39.93
N GLY A 572 26.49 -2.94 -38.78
CA GLY A 572 27.40 -1.82 -38.51
C GLY A 572 27.90 -1.68 -37.07
N ILE A 573 27.20 -2.24 -36.07
CA ILE A 573 27.66 -2.30 -34.68
C ILE A 573 27.36 -3.69 -34.14
N GLY A 574 28.39 -4.40 -33.67
CA GLY A 574 28.35 -5.81 -33.31
C GLY A 574 27.57 -6.12 -32.03
N GLY A 575 26.24 -6.03 -32.09
CA GLY A 575 25.36 -6.67 -31.14
C GLY A 575 25.52 -8.19 -31.26
N ARG A 576 26.25 -8.79 -30.31
CA ARG A 576 26.36 -10.26 -30.20
C ARG A 576 24.95 -10.85 -30.07
N GLU A 577 24.62 -11.79 -30.95
CA GLU A 577 23.53 -12.72 -30.72
C GLU A 577 23.87 -13.54 -29.46
N THR A 578 23.25 -13.20 -28.34
CA THR A 578 23.34 -14.00 -27.10
C THR A 578 22.33 -15.13 -27.15
N ALA A 579 22.65 -16.26 -26.52
CA ALA A 579 21.81 -17.46 -26.54
C ALA A 579 20.37 -17.24 -26.00
N LEU A 580 20.16 -16.17 -25.22
CA LEU A 580 18.85 -15.74 -24.72
C LEU A 580 17.87 -15.34 -25.85
N SER A 581 18.38 -14.76 -26.95
CA SER A 581 17.56 -14.42 -28.13
C SER A 581 16.96 -15.67 -28.81
N GLN A 582 17.56 -16.84 -28.56
CA GLN A 582 17.18 -18.11 -29.16
C GLN A 582 16.07 -18.83 -28.37
N LYS A 583 15.79 -18.43 -27.12
CA LYS A 583 14.70 -18.96 -26.28
C LYS A 583 13.31 -18.37 -26.63
N ARG A 584 13.21 -17.11 -27.09
CA ARG A 584 11.92 -16.39 -27.30
C ARG A 584 11.24 -16.55 -28.68
N GLY A 585 11.58 -17.62 -29.41
CA GLY A 585 10.78 -18.18 -30.51
C GLY A 585 10.17 -17.21 -31.55
N ASP A 586 8.90 -17.48 -31.89
CA ASP A 586 8.00 -16.60 -32.67
C ASP A 586 7.37 -15.51 -31.76
N ASP A 587 7.52 -15.62 -30.44
CA ASP A 587 6.75 -14.87 -29.43
C ASP A 587 7.04 -13.37 -29.45
N MET A 588 8.26 -12.98 -29.82
CA MET A 588 8.63 -11.56 -30.05
C MET A 588 7.81 -10.88 -31.18
N PHE A 589 7.09 -11.65 -31.99
CA PHE A 589 6.19 -11.14 -33.05
C PHE A 589 4.71 -11.22 -32.67
N LEU A 590 4.38 -11.72 -31.48
CA LEU A 590 3.03 -11.78 -30.93
C LEU A 590 2.77 -10.57 -30.01
N LEU A 591 1.50 -10.32 -29.73
CA LEU A 591 1.09 -9.45 -28.64
C LEU A 591 1.20 -10.18 -27.30
N ASP A 592 1.59 -9.42 -26.29
CA ASP A 592 1.53 -9.81 -24.88
C ASP A 592 0.07 -10.08 -24.46
N ALA A 593 -0.13 -10.98 -23.51
CA ALA A 593 -1.44 -11.31 -22.94
C ALA A 593 -1.88 -10.34 -21.82
N TYR A 594 -1.02 -9.39 -21.43
CA TYR A 594 -1.25 -8.42 -20.36
C TYR A 594 -2.50 -7.52 -20.58
N PHE A 595 -3.45 -7.55 -19.63
CA PHE A 595 -4.52 -6.56 -19.52
C PHE A 595 -4.48 -5.83 -18.15
N PRO A 596 -4.67 -4.50 -18.08
CA PRO A 596 -4.43 -3.75 -16.85
C PRO A 596 -5.35 -4.04 -15.66
N PHE A 597 -6.49 -4.72 -15.85
CA PHE A 597 -7.36 -5.16 -14.77
C PHE A 597 -7.49 -6.69 -14.74
N ASP A 598 -6.43 -7.42 -15.07
CA ASP A 598 -6.29 -8.82 -14.65
C ASP A 598 -6.25 -8.95 -13.10
N PRO A 599 -6.42 -10.15 -12.51
CA PRO A 599 -6.88 -10.29 -11.13
C PRO A 599 -6.10 -9.50 -10.07
N TYR A 600 -6.83 -8.88 -9.14
CA TYR A 600 -6.24 -8.12 -8.05
C TYR A 600 -5.83 -9.03 -6.90
N VAL A 601 -4.52 -9.14 -6.66
CA VAL A 601 -3.95 -10.12 -5.73
C VAL A 601 -3.71 -9.58 -4.31
N LEU A 602 -3.48 -8.28 -4.12
CA LEU A 602 -3.07 -7.70 -2.83
C LEU A 602 -4.09 -7.97 -1.69
N PRO A 603 -3.70 -8.66 -0.60
CA PRO A 603 -4.66 -9.36 0.25
C PRO A 603 -5.59 -8.44 1.05
N ARG A 604 -5.08 -7.37 1.67
CA ARG A 604 -5.89 -6.49 2.53
C ARG A 604 -6.80 -5.56 1.74
N SER A 605 -6.33 -5.08 0.59
CA SER A 605 -7.04 -4.14 -0.28
C SER A 605 -7.99 -4.81 -1.27
N LYS A 606 -7.83 -6.11 -1.58
CA LYS A 606 -8.71 -6.88 -2.46
C LYS A 606 -10.19 -6.78 -2.10
N ARG A 607 -10.53 -6.69 -0.81
CA ARG A 607 -11.90 -6.47 -0.30
C ARG A 607 -12.66 -5.29 -0.93
N TRP A 608 -11.94 -4.28 -1.43
CA TRP A 608 -12.54 -3.13 -2.10
C TRP A 608 -12.97 -3.43 -3.55
N ILE A 609 -12.48 -4.53 -4.14
CA ILE A 609 -12.63 -4.85 -5.57
C ILE A 609 -13.53 -6.07 -5.81
N GLU A 610 -13.68 -6.97 -4.81
CA GLU A 610 -14.40 -8.25 -4.96
C GLU A 610 -15.82 -8.15 -5.53
N HIS A 611 -16.55 -7.08 -5.21
CA HIS A 611 -17.92 -6.86 -5.69
C HIS A 611 -17.99 -6.14 -7.04
N ASP A 612 -16.93 -5.41 -7.42
CA ASP A 612 -16.85 -4.63 -8.66
C ASP A 612 -16.24 -5.43 -9.83
N TYR A 613 -15.87 -6.70 -9.60
CA TYR A 613 -15.00 -7.46 -10.48
C TYR A 613 -15.65 -8.72 -11.08
N VAL A 614 -15.65 -8.80 -12.41
CA VAL A 614 -16.07 -9.98 -13.18
C VAL A 614 -14.91 -10.95 -13.29
N GLN A 615 -14.99 -12.01 -12.49
CA GLN A 615 -14.13 -13.19 -12.64
C GLN A 615 -14.43 -13.92 -13.95
N TRP A 616 -13.39 -14.53 -14.53
CA TRP A 616 -13.58 -15.39 -15.70
C TRP A 616 -14.43 -16.61 -15.33
N LYS A 617 -15.35 -16.99 -16.22
CA LYS A 617 -16.19 -18.19 -16.09
C LYS A 617 -16.36 -18.85 -17.45
N PRO A 618 -16.38 -20.19 -17.54
CA PRO A 618 -16.69 -20.90 -18.77
C PRO A 618 -18.13 -20.60 -19.22
N VAL A 619 -18.41 -20.84 -20.51
CA VAL A 619 -19.77 -20.73 -21.04
C VAL A 619 -20.61 -21.92 -20.52
N PRO A 620 -21.87 -21.74 -20.13
CA PRO A 620 -22.73 -22.86 -19.69
C PRO A 620 -22.75 -24.01 -20.69
N GLY A 621 -22.50 -25.23 -20.21
CA GLY A 621 -22.41 -26.44 -21.03
C GLY A 621 -21.12 -26.61 -21.84
N MET A 622 -20.16 -25.68 -21.77
CA MET A 622 -18.83 -25.87 -22.36
C MET A 622 -18.03 -26.89 -21.52
N PRO A 623 -17.36 -27.88 -22.15
CA PRO A 623 -16.37 -28.70 -21.46
C PRO A 623 -15.22 -27.84 -20.95
N VAL A 624 -14.97 -27.88 -19.65
CA VAL A 624 -13.74 -27.37 -19.06
C VAL A 624 -12.71 -28.48 -19.22
N GLU A 625 -11.69 -28.26 -20.04
CA GLU A 625 -10.46 -29.03 -19.94
C GLU A 625 -9.87 -28.70 -18.58
N LYS A 626 -9.68 -29.71 -17.71
CA LYS A 626 -8.73 -29.57 -16.61
C LYS A 626 -7.37 -29.33 -17.27
N ASP A 627 -6.65 -28.31 -16.84
CA ASP A 627 -5.26 -28.19 -17.22
C ASP A 627 -4.52 -29.28 -16.44
N ASP A 628 -3.87 -30.23 -17.14
CA ASP A 628 -3.25 -31.43 -16.55
C ASP A 628 -1.96 -31.11 -15.71
N ASP A 629 -1.79 -29.85 -15.30
CA ASP A 629 -0.66 -29.34 -14.52
C ASP A 629 -1.00 -29.21 -13.01
N ASP A 630 -2.25 -29.46 -12.60
CA ASP A 630 -2.74 -29.40 -11.20
C ASP A 630 -2.72 -30.77 -10.44
N GLU A 631 -2.14 -31.83 -11.01
CA GLU A 631 -2.00 -33.15 -10.34
C GLU A 631 -0.72 -33.25 -9.48
N ASP A 632 -0.58 -32.43 -8.44
CA ASP A 632 0.47 -32.58 -7.40
C ASP A 632 0.05 -31.99 -6.02
N SER A 633 -1.26 -32.05 -5.69
CA SER A 633 -1.76 -31.73 -4.33
C SER A 633 -2.99 -32.56 -3.97
N ASP A 634 -2.75 -33.76 -3.43
CA ASP A 634 -3.68 -34.54 -2.60
C ASP A 634 -2.84 -35.38 -1.61
N ASP A 635 -2.84 -34.93 -0.36
CA ASP A 635 -3.02 -35.70 0.88
C ASP A 635 -2.12 -36.92 1.20
N ASP A 636 -0.96 -36.64 1.82
CA ASP A 636 -0.37 -37.52 2.84
C ASP A 636 -1.00 -37.19 4.22
N GLU A 637 -2.22 -37.68 4.51
CA GLU A 637 -2.77 -37.64 5.87
C GLU A 637 -1.98 -38.59 6.80
N GLU A 638 -1.49 -38.07 7.93
CA GLU A 638 -0.71 -38.83 8.92
C GLU A 638 -1.60 -39.82 9.71
N ASP A 639 -1.52 -41.11 9.35
CA ASP A 639 -1.97 -42.22 10.21
C ASP A 639 -0.99 -42.37 11.40
N ASP A 640 -1.42 -42.06 12.64
CA ASP A 640 -0.75 -42.54 13.87
C ASP A 640 -1.77 -42.71 15.04
N ASP A 641 -2.24 -43.95 15.19
CA ASP A 641 -2.69 -44.67 16.39
C ASP A 641 -3.27 -43.94 17.63
N GLU A 642 -4.48 -44.37 18.06
CA GLU A 642 -4.73 -44.69 19.49
C GLU A 642 -5.51 -46.01 19.66
N ASP A 643 -4.80 -47.00 20.18
CA ASP A 643 -5.25 -48.37 20.45
C ASP A 643 -5.88 -48.48 21.85
N ASN A 644 -7.09 -49.07 22.00
CA ASN A 644 -7.46 -49.70 23.28
C ASN A 644 -8.56 -50.78 23.21
N SER A 645 -8.11 -52.04 23.23
CA SER A 645 -8.71 -53.22 23.85
C SER A 645 -10.23 -53.49 23.78
N GLU A 646 -10.59 -54.64 23.21
CA GLU A 646 -11.15 -55.75 24.03
C GLU A 646 -10.96 -57.10 23.34
N SER A 647 -10.51 -58.11 24.10
CA SER A 647 -10.36 -59.50 23.65
C SER A 647 -11.01 -60.44 24.66
N ASP A 648 -11.94 -61.31 24.21
CA ASP A 648 -11.74 -62.77 24.26
C ASP A 648 -12.98 -63.63 23.91
N VAL A 649 -12.77 -64.53 22.94
CA VAL A 649 -13.06 -65.99 22.99
C VAL A 649 -14.52 -66.53 22.93
N GLU A 650 -14.78 -67.21 21.79
CA GLU A 650 -15.64 -68.40 21.53
C GLU A 650 -17.18 -68.36 21.71
N PRO A 651 -17.87 -69.16 20.87
CA PRO A 651 -18.82 -70.11 21.42
C PRO A 651 -18.74 -71.53 20.81
N ALA A 652 -18.96 -72.55 21.64
CA ALA A 652 -19.11 -73.95 21.22
C ALA A 652 -20.41 -74.57 21.77
N VAL A 653 -21.26 -75.02 20.84
CA VAL A 653 -22.31 -76.07 20.90
C VAL A 653 -22.84 -76.62 22.25
N ALA A 654 -24.17 -76.69 22.41
CA ALA A 654 -24.95 -77.95 22.29
C ALA A 654 -26.45 -77.83 22.75
N ALA A 655 -27.35 -78.49 21.99
CA ALA A 655 -28.63 -79.18 22.32
C ALA A 655 -29.63 -78.60 23.38
N ASP A 656 -30.95 -78.79 23.31
CA ASP A 656 -31.77 -79.76 22.55
C ASP A 656 -33.20 -79.20 22.23
N THR A 657 -33.95 -79.96 21.44
CA THR A 657 -35.27 -79.79 20.79
C THR A 657 -36.49 -79.93 21.76
N PRO A 658 -37.80 -79.89 21.34
CA PRO A 658 -38.42 -79.83 19.99
C PRO A 658 -39.70 -78.93 19.85
N ASP A 659 -40.46 -79.17 18.75
CA ASP A 659 -41.90 -78.89 18.48
C ASP A 659 -42.35 -77.43 18.17
N ASP A 660 -43.28 -77.14 17.25
CA ASP A 660 -43.86 -77.85 16.06
C ASP A 660 -44.75 -76.85 15.27
N LEU A 661 -45.17 -77.14 14.02
CA LEU A 661 -46.30 -76.50 13.27
C LEU A 661 -46.13 -74.99 12.83
N ASP A 662 -46.70 -74.43 11.74
CA ASP A 662 -47.48 -74.89 10.57
C ASP A 662 -47.45 -73.85 9.41
N ASP A 663 -47.42 -74.34 8.16
CA ASP A 663 -48.02 -73.87 6.86
C ASP A 663 -47.96 -72.41 6.30
N GLY A 664 -48.05 -72.34 4.96
CA GLY A 664 -48.47 -71.17 4.14
C GLY A 664 -47.34 -70.27 3.60
N SER A 665 -46.81 -70.41 2.36
CA SER A 665 -47.48 -70.33 1.04
C SER A 665 -48.29 -69.02 0.86
N THR A 666 -48.12 -68.18 -0.17
CA THR A 666 -47.80 -68.41 -1.60
C THR A 666 -47.35 -67.12 -2.31
N GLU A 667 -46.72 -67.26 -3.49
CA GLU A 667 -46.91 -66.54 -4.79
C GLU A 667 -47.37 -65.06 -4.86
N ALA A 668 -47.12 -64.31 -5.95
CA ALA A 668 -46.16 -64.32 -7.06
C ALA A 668 -46.51 -63.12 -7.99
N SER A 669 -45.62 -62.82 -8.95
CA SER A 669 -45.91 -62.10 -10.22
C SER A 669 -46.27 -60.60 -10.11
N LEU A 670 -45.87 -59.76 -11.07
CA LEU A 670 -45.06 -59.95 -12.29
C LEU A 670 -44.34 -58.65 -12.65
#